data_AF-A0A358N3R5-F1
#
_entry.id   AF-A0A358N3R5-F1
#
_cell.length_a   1.000
_cell.length_b   1.000
_cell.length_c   1.000
_cell.angle_alpha   90.00
_cell.angle_beta   90.00
_cell.angle_gamma   90.00
#
_symmetry.space_group_name_H-M   'P 1'
#
loop_
_entity.id
_entity.type
_entity.pdbx_description
1 polymer ?
#
loop_
_entity_poly.entity_id
_entity_poly.type
_entity_poly.pdbx_seq_one_letter_code
_entity_poly.pdbx_strand_id
1 'polypeptide(L)'
;RKKLEGRPFDATLVFENLATGKMPPADVNAPSEAERSKMLSWLAGQQPEYKSNTFRRLSRHEFVHSVNDLLGTKLDLAARIPEDRGTRTFDSDRRIQFSREMLTSYFAVADEMLEQALPVDGFADEQTWVTGKLLDSHQTYNIYVRDYKDGVLFSWTRANNGNSYSFFYDNFDPPEEGWYELTFDAAKVGDLRGDVSIQVHAGKYYYADDRPQPQRMLDVISVGSKKVESKTIRVYLRPGENVSVHCFHKDNFREKNPKRGAYIKQMTARGPLQDAWPPSRYRMLFRDLPIETAGKQKREREFEHNATKSIGDVSTYQTNLKKIGGSITVSSFQVGMEKEKMQDGSNRTFWHTRFKPKLAEPPHYVILHNPNRHQIEGLLYATWSGGNGNGQVEQFEVYESEDAQDWGEPIASGNLETRLANEQAIPFLVATDAPFFKFVATKSLSLDGRSLASIGKLDVLIKLDEKLAKSQVSITSTRTRDLRAVIRRFAKRAFSSELSDLELEPYFEVALATFQRDGDFVEAAKTGFKAIICSHRFLMAPGEHSSEQLSRTAALARMIWRSVPDDATRKLNLPLRDQVAVMLDDPRAERMVQSLCNQWLNLRSWNNVSPSLKLYPSYDDLLNHYLPLETVAYLAHLIRENRPVSEFIDSDYSFLNQRLANHYGIGSVEGLQMRKVS
;
A
#
# COMPACT_ATOMS: atom_id res chain seq x y z
N ARG A 1 -48.30 10.40 12.25
CA ARG A 1 -48.31 9.92 13.66
C ARG A 1 -47.99 8.43 13.85
N LYS A 2 -47.87 7.56 12.81
CA LYS A 2 -47.69 6.09 12.97
C LYS A 2 -46.32 5.49 12.54
N LYS A 3 -45.25 6.28 12.35
CA LYS A 3 -43.93 5.76 11.90
C LYS A 3 -42.72 6.13 12.79
N LEU A 4 -42.94 6.77 13.94
CA LEU A 4 -41.88 7.30 14.81
C LEU A 4 -41.84 6.67 16.21
N GLU A 5 -42.81 5.82 16.56
CA GLU A 5 -42.77 5.13 17.86
C GLU A 5 -41.69 4.05 17.82
N GLY A 6 -40.65 4.23 18.64
CA GLY A 6 -39.59 3.23 18.87
C GLY A 6 -38.23 3.51 18.23
N ARG A 7 -38.04 4.59 17.45
CA ARG A 7 -36.71 5.03 16.99
C ARG A 7 -36.30 6.32 17.71
N PRO A 8 -35.06 6.45 18.21
CA PRO A 8 -34.59 7.73 18.73
C PRO A 8 -34.72 8.79 17.65
N PHE A 9 -35.38 9.90 17.96
CA PHE A 9 -35.55 11.04 17.06
C PHE A 9 -34.21 11.75 16.92
N ASP A 10 -33.51 11.52 15.81
CA ASP A 10 -32.28 12.24 15.46
C ASP A 10 -32.64 13.57 14.78
N ALA A 11 -32.65 14.63 15.58
CA ALA A 11 -33.00 15.98 15.15
C ALA A 11 -31.84 16.71 14.45
N THR A 12 -30.66 16.08 14.34
CA THR A 12 -29.40 16.76 13.97
C THR A 12 -29.46 17.36 12.57
N LEU A 13 -29.93 16.60 11.58
CA LEU A 13 -30.05 17.10 10.20
C LEU A 13 -31.07 18.23 10.07
N VAL A 14 -32.17 18.18 10.85
CA VAL A 14 -33.20 19.23 10.86
C VAL A 14 -32.65 20.50 11.51
N PHE A 15 -31.93 20.35 12.63
CA PHE A 15 -31.22 21.42 13.31
C PHE A 15 -30.20 22.09 12.39
N GLU A 16 -29.32 21.31 11.74
CA GLU A 16 -28.31 21.83 10.81
C GLU A 16 -28.94 22.59 9.64
N ASN A 17 -29.98 22.05 9.01
CA ASN A 17 -30.62 22.72 7.88
C ASN A 17 -31.36 24.00 8.31
N LEU A 18 -31.98 24.04 9.50
CA LEU A 18 -32.57 25.27 10.04
C LEU A 18 -31.50 26.30 10.41
N ALA A 19 -30.40 25.87 11.05
CA ALA A 19 -29.29 26.73 11.45
C ALA A 19 -28.58 27.35 10.25
N THR A 20 -28.40 26.57 9.18
CA THR A 20 -27.75 27.00 7.92
C THR A 20 -28.70 27.62 6.92
N GLY A 21 -29.99 27.79 7.25
CA GLY A 21 -31.00 28.38 6.37
C GLY A 21 -31.36 27.54 5.13
N LYS A 22 -30.96 26.26 5.09
CA LYS A 22 -31.33 25.29 4.04
C LYS A 22 -32.74 24.73 4.21
N MET A 23 -33.36 24.97 5.38
CA MET A 23 -34.76 24.64 5.65
C MET A 23 -35.51 25.90 6.11
N PRO A 24 -36.71 26.15 5.56
CA PRO A 24 -37.39 25.38 4.51
C PRO A 24 -36.75 25.60 3.13
N PRO A 25 -37.09 24.77 2.11
CA PRO A 25 -36.66 24.98 0.72
C PRO A 25 -36.97 26.39 0.21
N ALA A 26 -36.23 26.84 -0.81
CA ALA A 26 -36.28 28.22 -1.29
C ALA A 26 -37.65 28.68 -1.82
N ASP A 27 -38.51 27.73 -2.20
CA ASP A 27 -39.89 27.95 -2.69
C ASP A 27 -40.93 28.05 -1.56
N VAL A 28 -40.51 27.99 -0.29
CA VAL A 28 -41.38 28.02 0.89
C VAL A 28 -41.00 29.18 1.80
N ASN A 29 -42.01 29.82 2.40
CA ASN A 29 -41.80 30.91 3.34
C ASN A 29 -40.89 30.50 4.51
N ALA A 30 -39.76 31.19 4.66
CA ALA A 30 -38.82 30.95 5.73
C ALA A 30 -39.38 31.45 7.08
N PRO A 31 -39.10 30.76 8.20
CA PRO A 31 -39.42 31.26 9.52
C PRO A 31 -38.63 32.55 9.80
N SER A 32 -39.24 33.45 10.56
CA SER A 32 -38.56 34.62 11.12
C SER A 32 -37.37 34.19 12.00
N GLU A 33 -36.44 35.10 12.26
CA GLU A 33 -35.28 34.83 13.13
C GLU A 33 -35.68 34.38 14.55
N ALA A 34 -36.77 34.95 15.07
CA ALA A 34 -37.33 34.58 16.37
C ALA A 34 -37.93 33.15 16.37
N GLU A 35 -38.68 32.80 15.32
CA GLU A 35 -39.22 31.45 15.16
C GLU A 35 -38.12 30.42 14.95
N ARG A 36 -37.11 30.75 14.13
CA ARG A 36 -35.94 29.91 13.90
C ARG A 36 -35.17 29.66 15.19
N SER A 37 -34.90 30.70 15.98
CA SER A 37 -34.24 30.57 17.28
C SER A 37 -35.03 29.69 18.25
N LYS A 38 -36.37 29.80 18.26
CA LYS A 38 -37.25 28.97 19.06
C LYS A 38 -37.25 27.50 18.61
N MET A 39 -37.27 27.26 17.29
CA MET A 39 -37.17 25.92 16.71
C MET A 39 -35.81 25.28 17.01
N LEU A 40 -34.71 26.01 16.85
CA LEU A 40 -33.36 25.53 17.19
C LEU A 40 -33.25 25.21 18.67
N SER A 41 -33.75 26.07 19.55
CA SER A 41 -33.76 25.82 21.00
C SER A 41 -34.58 24.57 21.36
N TRP A 42 -35.75 24.39 20.74
CA TRP A 42 -36.57 23.20 20.92
C TRP A 42 -35.84 21.94 20.45
N LEU A 43 -35.28 21.94 19.23
CA LEU A 43 -34.52 20.82 18.67
C LEU A 43 -33.29 20.48 19.51
N ALA A 44 -32.57 21.49 20.01
CA ALA A 44 -31.44 21.30 20.93
C ALA A 44 -31.89 20.64 22.24
N GLY A 45 -33.04 21.04 22.80
CA GLY A 45 -33.62 20.41 23.99
C GLY A 45 -34.21 19.02 23.76
N GLN A 46 -34.44 18.61 22.50
CA GLN A 46 -34.86 17.24 22.14
C GLN A 46 -33.67 16.31 21.90
N GLN A 47 -32.44 16.83 21.83
CA GLN A 47 -31.28 15.97 21.71
C GLN A 47 -31.17 15.13 22.99
N PRO A 48 -31.18 13.79 22.89
CA PRO A 48 -31.01 12.96 24.06
C PRO A 48 -29.70 13.36 24.75
N GLU A 49 -29.73 13.50 26.07
CA GLU A 49 -28.53 13.76 26.86
C GLU A 49 -27.60 12.54 26.70
N TYR A 50 -26.73 12.60 25.69
CA TYR A 50 -25.80 11.51 25.42
C TYR A 50 -24.72 11.58 26.49
N LYS A 51 -24.85 10.74 27.53
CA LYS A 51 -23.74 10.44 28.44
C LYS A 51 -22.62 9.82 27.62
N SER A 52 -21.74 10.68 27.15
CA SER A 52 -20.57 10.30 26.38
C SER A 52 -19.71 9.39 27.25
N ASN A 53 -19.38 8.20 26.73
CA ASN A 53 -18.44 7.30 27.39
C ASN A 53 -17.19 8.10 27.79
N THR A 54 -16.67 7.90 29.00
CA THR A 54 -15.44 8.59 29.43
C THR A 54 -14.23 8.14 28.63
N PHE A 55 -14.31 6.96 28.00
CA PHE A 55 -13.28 6.36 27.18
C PHE A 55 -13.75 6.12 25.74
N ARG A 56 -12.78 6.00 24.85
CA ARG A 56 -12.90 5.50 23.47
C ARG A 56 -11.75 4.57 23.17
N ARG A 57 -11.89 3.76 22.14
CA ARG A 57 -10.72 3.09 21.57
C ARG A 57 -9.83 4.04 20.78
N LEU A 58 -8.60 3.61 20.52
CA LEU A 58 -7.77 4.21 19.47
C LEU A 58 -8.41 3.97 18.10
N SER A 59 -8.24 4.91 17.18
CA SER A 59 -8.54 4.68 15.76
C SER A 59 -7.44 3.83 15.11
N ARG A 60 -7.72 3.23 13.94
CA ARG A 60 -6.73 2.38 13.25
C ARG A 60 -5.43 3.12 12.93
N HIS A 61 -5.55 4.40 12.56
CA HIS A 61 -4.40 5.26 12.26
C HIS A 61 -3.65 5.65 13.53
N GLU A 62 -4.37 6.00 14.60
CA GLU A 62 -3.75 6.32 15.89
C GLU A 62 -2.93 5.15 16.45
N PHE A 63 -3.43 3.92 16.31
CA PHE A 63 -2.72 2.71 16.70
C PHE A 63 -1.43 2.52 15.90
N VAL A 64 -1.52 2.51 14.57
CA VAL A 64 -0.34 2.32 13.69
C VAL A 64 0.69 3.43 13.92
N HIS A 65 0.28 4.70 14.06
CA HIS A 65 1.21 5.79 14.38
C HIS A 65 1.87 5.60 15.75
N SER A 66 1.10 5.22 16.78
CA SER A 66 1.62 4.98 18.13
C SER A 66 2.66 3.86 18.15
N VAL A 67 2.37 2.74 17.48
CA VAL A 67 3.29 1.59 17.44
C VAL A 67 4.54 1.92 16.63
N ASN A 68 4.42 2.64 15.50
CA ASN A 68 5.58 3.13 14.74
C ASN A 68 6.50 4.02 15.59
N ASP A 69 5.94 4.98 16.33
CA ASP A 69 6.74 5.89 17.16
C ASP A 69 7.36 5.16 18.37
N LEU A 70 6.72 4.09 18.87
CA LEU A 70 7.25 3.26 19.95
C LEU A 70 8.40 2.36 19.48
N LEU A 71 8.29 1.78 18.28
CA LEU A 71 9.24 0.83 17.70
C LEU A 71 10.29 1.47 16.79
N GLY A 72 10.15 2.74 16.43
CA GLY A 72 11.07 3.42 15.52
C GLY A 72 10.95 2.89 14.10
N THR A 73 9.73 2.55 13.69
CA THR A 73 9.39 2.08 12.34
C THR A 73 8.56 3.10 11.58
N LYS A 74 8.36 2.87 10.29
CA LYS A 74 7.52 3.70 9.41
C LYS A 74 6.70 2.77 8.53
N LEU A 75 5.66 2.16 9.09
CA LEU A 75 4.80 1.21 8.38
C LEU A 75 3.39 1.81 8.22
N ASP A 76 2.76 1.59 7.08
CA ASP A 76 1.35 1.92 6.87
C ASP A 76 0.51 0.64 6.74
N LEU A 77 0.05 0.15 7.89
CA LEU A 77 -0.79 -1.05 8.00
C LEU A 77 -2.23 -0.72 8.41
N ALA A 78 -2.62 0.55 8.36
CA ALA A 78 -3.96 0.97 8.81
C ALA A 78 -5.08 0.31 7.99
N ALA A 79 -4.82 0.02 6.70
CA ALA A 79 -5.76 -0.67 5.82
C ALA A 79 -5.98 -2.16 6.18
N ARG A 80 -5.08 -2.78 6.97
CA ARG A 80 -5.25 -4.14 7.50
C ARG A 80 -6.22 -4.19 8.68
N ILE A 81 -6.58 -3.04 9.24
CA ILE A 81 -7.58 -2.90 10.29
C ILE A 81 -8.87 -2.41 9.64
N PRO A 82 -10.04 -3.00 9.97
CA PRO A 82 -11.33 -2.54 9.47
C PRO A 82 -11.51 -1.02 9.67
N GLU A 83 -12.15 -0.37 8.71
CA GLU A 83 -12.44 1.06 8.80
C GLU A 83 -13.23 1.41 10.07
N ASP A 84 -12.95 2.60 10.62
CA ASP A 84 -13.63 3.19 11.77
C ASP A 84 -15.06 3.67 11.39
N ARG A 85 -15.92 2.74 10.97
CA ARG A 85 -17.29 3.01 10.49
C ARG A 85 -18.27 3.15 11.65
N GLY A 86 -19.34 3.92 11.44
CA GLY A 86 -20.51 3.96 12.32
C GLY A 86 -21.13 5.34 12.56
N THR A 87 -20.37 6.42 12.34
CA THR A 87 -20.81 7.76 12.74
C THR A 87 -20.78 8.80 11.63
N ARG A 88 -20.10 8.51 10.50
CA ARG A 88 -19.88 9.42 9.35
C ARG A 88 -19.21 10.76 9.71
N THR A 89 -18.70 10.89 10.93
CA THR A 89 -18.01 12.08 11.43
C THR A 89 -16.51 11.80 11.51
N PHE A 90 -16.01 11.49 12.72
CA PHE A 90 -14.61 11.28 13.03
C PHE A 90 -14.35 9.84 13.47
N ASP A 91 -13.17 9.33 13.12
CA ASP A 91 -12.68 7.99 13.43
C ASP A 91 -12.46 7.79 14.94
N SER A 92 -12.26 8.89 15.69
CA SER A 92 -12.07 8.91 17.15
C SER A 92 -13.38 9.09 17.93
N ASP A 93 -14.53 8.76 17.34
CA ASP A 93 -15.83 8.91 17.98
C ASP A 93 -16.06 7.83 19.06
N ARG A 94 -16.53 8.25 20.24
CA ARG A 94 -16.70 7.38 21.42
C ARG A 94 -17.82 6.35 21.27
N ARG A 95 -18.67 6.49 20.25
CA ARG A 95 -19.71 5.52 19.89
C ARG A 95 -19.12 4.28 19.22
N ILE A 96 -17.92 4.37 18.66
CA ILE A 96 -17.31 3.26 17.92
C ILE A 96 -16.66 2.30 18.92
N GLN A 97 -17.19 1.09 19.01
CA GLN A 97 -16.73 0.04 19.92
C GLN A 97 -15.73 -0.91 19.25
N PHE A 98 -15.07 -1.76 20.04
CA PHE A 98 -14.30 -2.88 19.51
C PHE A 98 -15.24 -4.01 19.09
N SER A 99 -15.22 -4.39 17.81
CA SER A 99 -15.72 -5.70 17.39
C SER A 99 -14.63 -6.76 17.57
N ARG A 100 -15.02 -8.03 17.55
CA ARG A 100 -14.08 -9.17 17.58
C ARG A 100 -13.10 -9.12 16.40
N GLU A 101 -13.60 -8.79 15.22
CA GLU A 101 -12.82 -8.68 13.99
C GLU A 101 -11.81 -7.53 14.08
N MET A 102 -12.23 -6.38 14.63
CA MET A 102 -11.31 -5.27 14.87
C MET A 102 -10.20 -5.69 15.84
N LEU A 103 -10.54 -6.23 17.02
CA LEU A 103 -9.53 -6.60 18.01
C LEU A 103 -8.53 -7.63 17.45
N THR A 104 -9.02 -8.64 16.75
CA THR A 104 -8.17 -9.62 16.04
C THR A 104 -7.22 -8.93 15.05
N SER A 105 -7.72 -7.95 14.29
CA SER A 105 -6.90 -7.20 13.31
C SER A 105 -5.84 -6.32 13.97
N TYR A 106 -6.15 -5.68 15.10
CA TYR A 106 -5.16 -4.92 15.88
C TYR A 106 -4.02 -5.83 16.36
N PHE A 107 -4.33 -7.04 16.83
CA PHE A 107 -3.33 -8.00 17.29
C PHE A 107 -2.48 -8.54 16.13
N ALA A 108 -3.10 -8.85 14.99
CA ALA A 108 -2.36 -9.28 13.80
C ALA A 108 -1.42 -8.17 13.28
N VAL A 109 -1.88 -6.92 13.27
CA VAL A 109 -1.03 -5.78 12.89
C VAL A 109 0.06 -5.53 13.93
N ALA A 110 -0.21 -5.70 15.22
CA ALA A 110 0.82 -5.62 16.26
C ALA A 110 1.95 -6.63 16.02
N ASP A 111 1.59 -7.88 15.69
CA ASP A 111 2.55 -8.94 15.36
C ASP A 111 3.39 -8.57 14.15
N GLU A 112 2.77 -8.13 13.06
CA GLU A 112 3.47 -7.74 11.85
C GLU A 112 4.43 -6.55 12.08
N MET A 113 3.99 -5.54 12.83
CA MET A 113 4.84 -4.38 13.16
C MET A 113 6.01 -4.75 14.06
N LEU A 114 5.80 -5.66 15.02
CA LEU A 114 6.85 -6.16 15.90
C LEU A 114 7.84 -7.04 15.14
N GLU A 115 7.36 -7.91 14.25
CA GLU A 115 8.23 -8.76 13.42
C GLU A 115 9.06 -7.93 12.43
N GLN A 116 8.48 -6.89 11.84
CA GLN A 116 9.23 -5.95 11.00
C GLN A 116 10.24 -5.10 11.80
N ALA A 117 9.97 -4.83 13.08
CA ALA A 117 10.88 -4.06 13.94
C ALA A 117 12.01 -4.93 14.52
N LEU A 118 11.71 -6.16 14.92
CA LEU A 118 12.56 -7.09 15.66
C LEU A 118 12.38 -8.53 15.09
N PRO A 119 12.81 -8.78 13.85
CA PRO A 119 12.60 -10.05 13.18
C PRO A 119 13.40 -11.17 13.86
N VAL A 120 12.76 -12.31 14.09
CA VAL A 120 13.42 -13.48 14.73
C VAL A 120 14.54 -14.01 13.84
N ASP A 121 14.30 -14.05 12.54
CA ASP A 121 15.24 -14.55 11.55
C ASP A 121 16.28 -13.50 11.13
N GLY A 122 16.31 -12.34 11.79
CA GLY A 122 17.21 -11.24 11.45
C GLY A 122 16.74 -10.41 10.25
N PHE A 123 17.56 -9.44 9.87
CA PHE A 123 17.28 -8.53 8.77
C PHE A 123 17.90 -9.03 7.48
N ALA A 124 17.13 -9.04 6.41
CA ALA A 124 17.66 -9.26 5.07
C ALA A 124 18.78 -8.26 4.75
N ASP A 125 19.87 -8.77 4.21
CA ASP A 125 21.03 -7.99 3.81
C ASP A 125 20.67 -7.08 2.64
N GLU A 126 21.10 -5.82 2.73
CA GLU A 126 20.90 -4.84 1.68
C GLU A 126 21.60 -5.29 0.38
N GLN A 127 20.88 -5.20 -0.74
CA GLN A 127 21.42 -5.44 -2.08
C GLN A 127 21.09 -4.27 -3.01
N THR A 128 21.78 -4.23 -4.16
CA THR A 128 21.58 -3.24 -5.21
C THR A 128 21.37 -3.92 -6.55
N TRP A 129 20.30 -3.52 -7.24
CA TRP A 129 19.94 -3.95 -8.59
C TRP A 129 19.98 -2.76 -9.53
N VAL A 130 20.59 -2.91 -10.69
CA VAL A 130 20.63 -1.86 -11.73
C VAL A 130 20.02 -2.42 -13.00
N THR A 131 19.06 -1.70 -13.59
CA THR A 131 18.38 -2.12 -14.82
C THR A 131 17.96 -0.91 -15.65
N GLY A 132 18.30 -0.93 -16.95
CA GLY A 132 17.73 -0.04 -17.96
C GLY A 132 16.70 -0.75 -18.85
N LYS A 133 16.39 -2.02 -18.54
CA LYS A 133 15.58 -2.90 -19.38
C LYS A 133 14.13 -2.85 -18.95
N LEU A 134 13.23 -2.83 -19.94
CA LEU A 134 11.79 -2.86 -19.74
C LEU A 134 11.24 -4.26 -20.08
N LEU A 135 10.24 -4.70 -19.31
CA LEU A 135 9.43 -5.88 -19.63
C LEU A 135 8.63 -5.64 -20.92
N ASP A 136 8.29 -6.73 -21.61
CA ASP A 136 7.53 -6.64 -22.87
C ASP A 136 6.21 -5.91 -22.72
N SER A 137 5.91 -5.14 -23.76
CA SER A 137 4.64 -4.47 -23.91
C SER A 137 4.24 -4.59 -25.37
N HIS A 138 2.94 -4.70 -25.63
CA HIS A 138 2.44 -4.85 -27.00
C HIS A 138 3.03 -3.76 -27.93
N GLN A 139 3.57 -4.17 -29.09
CA GLN A 139 4.38 -3.33 -29.98
C GLN A 139 3.73 -2.00 -30.39
N THR A 140 2.40 -1.93 -30.39
CA THR A 140 1.65 -0.70 -30.68
C THR A 140 1.92 0.44 -29.69
N TYR A 141 2.44 0.14 -28.49
CA TYR A 141 2.77 1.13 -27.46
C TYR A 141 4.21 1.66 -27.53
N ASN A 142 5.03 1.10 -28.44
CA ASN A 142 6.35 1.64 -28.78
C ASN A 142 6.28 3.03 -29.42
N ILE A 143 5.08 3.58 -29.67
CA ILE A 143 4.91 4.98 -30.09
C ILE A 143 5.23 5.98 -28.96
N TYR A 144 5.18 5.54 -27.70
CA TYR A 144 5.38 6.39 -26.50
C TYR A 144 6.81 6.32 -25.93
N VAL A 145 7.59 5.33 -26.35
CA VAL A 145 8.97 5.08 -25.91
C VAL A 145 9.89 4.84 -27.11
N ARG A 146 11.18 5.15 -27.01
CA ARG A 146 12.18 4.77 -28.03
C ARG A 146 13.56 4.67 -27.43
N ASP A 147 14.44 3.94 -28.11
CA ASP A 147 15.86 3.96 -27.81
C ASP A 147 16.41 5.37 -27.99
N TYR A 148 17.12 5.84 -26.96
CA TYR A 148 17.75 7.14 -26.98
C TYR A 148 19.07 7.08 -26.23
N LYS A 149 20.17 7.26 -26.96
CA LYS A 149 21.54 7.06 -26.46
C LYS A 149 21.72 5.63 -25.91
N ASP A 150 22.00 5.51 -24.63
CA ASP A 150 22.21 4.29 -23.85
C ASP A 150 21.03 3.94 -22.93
N GLY A 151 19.87 4.61 -23.10
CA GLY A 151 18.65 4.32 -22.35
C GLY A 151 17.39 4.55 -23.19
N VAL A 152 16.29 4.92 -22.52
CA VAL A 152 14.97 5.05 -23.14
C VAL A 152 14.48 6.49 -23.02
N LEU A 153 13.98 7.04 -24.13
CA LEU A 153 13.24 8.31 -24.14
C LEU A 153 11.74 8.00 -24.03
N PHE A 154 11.18 8.38 -22.89
CA PHE A 154 9.76 8.34 -22.61
C PHE A 154 9.13 9.68 -22.94
N SER A 155 7.99 9.64 -23.62
CA SER A 155 7.14 10.81 -23.76
C SER A 155 5.85 10.59 -23.00
N TRP A 156 4.71 10.95 -23.59
CA TRP A 156 3.43 10.83 -22.96
C TRP A 156 2.95 9.39 -23.02
N THR A 157 2.60 8.80 -21.88
CA THR A 157 2.30 7.37 -21.75
C THR A 157 0.83 7.11 -21.46
N ARG A 158 -0.11 7.71 -22.20
CA ARG A 158 -1.55 7.50 -21.99
C ARG A 158 -2.29 7.33 -23.30
N ALA A 159 -3.28 6.45 -23.35
CA ALA A 159 -4.15 6.25 -24.51
C ALA A 159 -5.24 7.31 -24.61
N ASN A 160 -5.81 7.41 -25.82
CA ASN A 160 -6.98 8.25 -26.10
C ASN A 160 -8.23 7.85 -25.29
N ASN A 161 -8.31 6.61 -24.80
CA ASN A 161 -9.40 6.16 -23.92
C ASN A 161 -9.21 6.58 -22.45
N GLY A 162 -8.10 7.25 -22.13
CA GLY A 162 -7.80 7.72 -20.79
C GLY A 162 -6.91 6.82 -19.95
N ASN A 163 -6.58 5.62 -20.42
CA ASN A 163 -5.72 4.67 -19.68
C ASN A 163 -4.25 5.07 -19.78
N SER A 164 -3.54 5.15 -18.66
CA SER A 164 -2.09 5.30 -18.64
C SER A 164 -1.43 3.93 -18.90
N TYR A 165 -0.45 3.90 -19.79
CA TYR A 165 0.35 2.72 -20.10
C TYR A 165 1.58 2.68 -19.20
N SER A 166 1.78 1.52 -18.59
CA SER A 166 2.84 1.28 -17.62
C SER A 166 4.03 0.62 -18.28
N PHE A 167 5.18 1.24 -18.16
CA PHE A 167 6.45 0.68 -18.62
C PHE A 167 7.17 0.08 -17.42
N PHE A 168 7.03 -1.23 -17.25
CA PHE A 168 7.62 -1.96 -16.14
C PHE A 168 9.10 -2.21 -16.38
N TYR A 169 9.93 -2.01 -15.36
CA TYR A 169 11.32 -2.40 -15.38
C TYR A 169 11.45 -3.91 -15.17
N ASP A 170 12.38 -4.51 -15.90
CA ASP A 170 12.75 -5.91 -15.80
C ASP A 170 13.99 -6.09 -14.89
N ASN A 171 14.31 -7.34 -14.53
CA ASN A 171 15.46 -7.72 -13.68
C ASN A 171 15.44 -7.10 -12.28
N PHE A 172 14.26 -6.71 -11.80
CA PHE A 172 14.05 -6.33 -10.41
C PHE A 172 12.65 -6.73 -9.95
N ASP A 173 12.61 -7.72 -9.08
CA ASP A 173 11.46 -8.09 -8.26
C ASP A 173 11.90 -7.93 -6.79
N PRO A 174 11.18 -7.17 -5.93
CA PRO A 174 11.56 -7.01 -4.54
C PRO A 174 11.61 -8.37 -3.84
N PRO A 175 12.77 -8.84 -3.36
CA PRO A 175 12.88 -10.19 -2.78
C PRO A 175 12.23 -10.29 -1.39
N GLU A 176 12.21 -9.19 -0.65
CA GLU A 176 11.67 -9.09 0.71
C GLU A 176 10.82 -7.83 0.84
N GLU A 177 9.77 -7.89 1.66
CA GLU A 177 8.95 -6.72 1.95
C GLU A 177 9.76 -5.72 2.81
N GLY A 178 9.78 -4.44 2.41
CA GLY A 178 10.53 -3.44 3.16
C GLY A 178 10.71 -2.10 2.45
N TRP A 179 11.55 -1.25 3.03
CA TRP A 179 11.93 0.04 2.45
C TRP A 179 13.04 -0.14 1.41
N TYR A 180 12.87 0.45 0.24
CA TYR A 180 13.86 0.50 -0.84
C TYR A 180 14.10 1.95 -1.26
N GLU A 181 15.27 2.21 -1.81
CA GLU A 181 15.56 3.44 -2.55
C GLU A 181 15.58 3.11 -4.05
N LEU A 182 14.74 3.80 -4.81
CA LEU A 182 14.73 3.73 -6.27
C LEU A 182 15.37 5.00 -6.81
N THR A 183 16.48 4.86 -7.52
CA THR A 183 17.24 5.95 -8.13
C THR A 183 17.11 5.88 -9.64
N PHE A 184 16.66 6.97 -10.26
CA PHE A 184 16.52 7.09 -11.71
C PHE A 184 17.54 8.10 -12.24
N ASP A 185 18.40 7.65 -13.14
CA ASP A 185 19.34 8.52 -13.85
C ASP A 185 18.62 9.14 -15.06
N ALA A 186 18.11 10.36 -14.89
CA ALA A 186 17.18 10.97 -15.83
C ALA A 186 17.60 12.36 -16.32
N ALA A 187 17.16 12.72 -17.53
CA ALA A 187 17.31 14.07 -18.09
C ALA A 187 16.09 14.47 -18.94
N LYS A 188 15.85 15.77 -19.02
CA LYS A 188 14.88 16.38 -19.92
C LYS A 188 15.45 16.48 -21.33
N VAL A 189 14.72 15.96 -22.31
CA VAL A 189 15.09 16.00 -23.73
C VAL A 189 14.13 16.89 -24.49
N GLY A 190 14.67 17.73 -25.37
CA GLY A 190 13.92 18.65 -26.23
C GLY A 190 13.58 19.99 -25.57
N ASP A 191 12.84 20.81 -26.32
CA ASP A 191 12.40 22.13 -25.87
C ASP A 191 11.03 22.01 -25.20
N LEU A 192 11.07 21.91 -23.86
CA LEU A 192 9.92 21.75 -22.98
C LEU A 192 10.08 22.74 -21.81
N ARG A 193 9.09 23.63 -21.64
CA ARG A 193 9.09 24.66 -20.60
C ARG A 193 8.65 24.08 -19.25
N GLY A 194 9.47 24.25 -18.23
CA GLY A 194 9.30 23.61 -16.93
C GLY A 194 9.86 22.18 -16.89
N ASP A 195 9.51 21.45 -15.84
CA ASP A 195 10.00 20.10 -15.58
C ASP A 195 9.14 19.03 -16.25
N VAL A 196 9.76 17.93 -16.67
CA VAL A 196 9.04 16.71 -17.05
C VAL A 196 8.81 15.89 -15.78
N SER A 197 7.58 15.38 -15.60
CA SER A 197 7.23 14.53 -14.47
C SER A 197 7.40 13.05 -14.83
N ILE A 198 8.06 12.29 -13.96
CA ILE A 198 8.11 10.82 -14.01
C ILE A 198 7.31 10.30 -12.81
N GLN A 199 6.14 9.73 -13.06
CA GLN A 199 5.36 9.04 -12.03
C GLN A 199 5.93 7.63 -11.87
N VAL A 200 6.25 7.25 -10.64
CA VAL A 200 6.76 5.91 -10.34
C VAL A 200 5.65 5.11 -9.67
N HIS A 201 5.38 3.92 -10.17
CA HIS A 201 4.32 3.04 -9.68
C HIS A 201 4.88 1.69 -9.25
N ALA A 202 4.16 1.03 -8.34
CA ALA A 202 4.31 -0.38 -8.01
C ALA A 202 3.00 -1.12 -8.22
N GLY A 203 3.08 -2.33 -8.77
CA GLY A 203 1.96 -3.26 -8.85
C GLY A 203 2.35 -4.51 -9.62
N LYS A 204 1.42 -5.46 -9.72
CA LYS A 204 1.66 -6.66 -10.53
C LYS A 204 1.86 -6.26 -11.99
N TYR A 205 2.86 -6.84 -12.63
CA TYR A 205 2.99 -6.77 -14.08
C TYR A 205 1.71 -7.27 -14.77
N TYR A 206 1.35 -6.60 -15.87
CA TYR A 206 0.31 -7.01 -16.78
C TYR A 206 0.71 -6.66 -18.22
N TYR A 207 0.31 -7.48 -19.18
CA TYR A 207 0.59 -7.19 -20.58
C TYR A 207 -0.24 -5.99 -21.05
N ALA A 208 0.34 -5.09 -21.86
CA ALA A 208 -0.24 -3.77 -22.11
C ALA A 208 -1.64 -3.76 -22.74
N ASP A 209 -2.05 -4.83 -23.40
CA ASP A 209 -3.40 -4.97 -23.94
C ASP A 209 -4.40 -5.50 -22.92
N ASP A 210 -3.97 -6.09 -21.82
CA ASP A 210 -4.84 -6.52 -20.73
C ASP A 210 -5.54 -5.35 -20.06
N ARG A 211 -6.60 -5.66 -19.31
CA ARG A 211 -7.20 -4.66 -18.43
C ARG A 211 -6.14 -4.22 -17.42
N PRO A 212 -5.81 -2.91 -17.35
CA PRO A 212 -4.82 -2.42 -16.41
C PRO A 212 -5.16 -2.88 -15.00
N GLN A 213 -4.18 -3.49 -14.33
CA GLN A 213 -4.33 -3.86 -12.93
C GLN A 213 -4.15 -2.61 -12.07
N PRO A 214 -4.84 -2.52 -10.90
CA PRO A 214 -4.60 -1.44 -9.96
C PRO A 214 -3.13 -1.33 -9.60
N GLN A 215 -2.57 -0.14 -9.73
CA GLN A 215 -1.20 0.17 -9.31
C GLN A 215 -1.21 1.27 -8.26
N ARG A 216 -0.24 1.20 -7.36
CA ARG A 216 0.00 2.23 -6.35
C ARG A 216 1.05 3.20 -6.89
N MET A 217 0.69 4.47 -7.02
CA MET A 217 1.68 5.51 -7.24
C MET A 217 2.58 5.60 -5.99
N LEU A 218 3.87 5.44 -6.19
CA LEU A 218 4.87 5.49 -5.13
C LEU A 218 5.31 6.92 -4.87
N ASP A 219 5.67 7.64 -5.93
CA ASP A 219 6.13 9.03 -5.90
C ASP A 219 6.14 9.62 -7.32
N VAL A 220 6.40 10.92 -7.44
CA VAL A 220 6.60 11.63 -8.70
C VAL A 220 7.95 12.34 -8.67
N ILE A 221 8.74 12.17 -9.73
CA ILE A 221 10.08 12.78 -9.88
C ILE A 221 10.01 13.95 -10.86
N SER A 222 10.67 15.04 -10.50
CA SER A 222 10.80 16.26 -11.31
C SER A 222 12.11 16.26 -12.09
N VAL A 223 12.03 16.40 -13.42
CA VAL A 223 13.21 16.43 -14.30
C VAL A 223 13.24 17.72 -15.12
N GLY A 224 13.99 18.71 -14.64
CA GLY A 224 14.20 19.99 -15.33
C GLY A 224 15.53 20.10 -16.10
N SER A 225 16.54 19.31 -15.70
CA SER A 225 17.90 19.40 -16.23
C SER A 225 18.03 18.71 -17.60
N LYS A 226 18.80 19.30 -18.52
CA LYS A 226 19.18 18.66 -19.79
C LYS A 226 20.35 17.68 -19.63
N LYS A 227 21.03 17.72 -18.48
CA LYS A 227 22.07 16.76 -18.09
C LYS A 227 21.43 15.63 -17.29
N VAL A 228 22.05 14.46 -17.33
CA VAL A 228 21.61 13.31 -16.53
C VAL A 228 21.88 13.63 -15.06
N GLU A 229 20.84 13.51 -14.26
CA GLU A 229 20.88 13.63 -12.80
C GLU A 229 20.21 12.41 -12.17
N SER A 230 20.82 11.89 -11.11
CA SER A 230 20.24 10.83 -10.31
C SER A 230 19.15 11.40 -9.41
N LYS A 231 17.94 10.85 -9.49
CA LYS A 231 16.80 11.22 -8.65
C LYS A 231 16.37 10.00 -7.83
N THR A 232 16.48 10.09 -6.52
CA THR A 232 16.18 8.98 -5.61
C THR A 232 14.87 9.23 -4.88
N ILE A 233 14.02 8.20 -4.82
CA ILE A 233 12.82 8.15 -4.00
C ILE A 233 12.92 6.99 -3.03
N ARG A 234 12.39 7.16 -1.82
CA ARG A 234 12.34 6.08 -0.82
C ARG A 234 10.93 5.53 -0.75
N VAL A 235 10.79 4.24 -1.00
CA VAL A 235 9.49 3.59 -1.23
C VAL A 235 9.40 2.30 -0.42
N TYR A 236 8.19 1.92 -0.05
CA TYR A 236 7.95 0.61 0.55
C TYR A 236 7.45 -0.34 -0.54
N LEU A 237 8.15 -1.45 -0.75
CA LEU A 237 7.86 -2.45 -1.79
C LEU A 237 7.58 -3.81 -1.18
N ARG A 238 6.77 -4.60 -1.89
CA ARG A 238 6.38 -5.97 -1.52
C ARG A 238 6.81 -6.97 -2.59
N PRO A 239 7.13 -8.22 -2.21
CA PRO A 239 7.32 -9.29 -3.16
C PRO A 239 6.12 -9.41 -4.12
N GLY A 240 6.43 -9.55 -5.41
CA GLY A 240 5.44 -9.59 -6.49
C GLY A 240 4.96 -8.23 -7.02
N GLU A 241 5.45 -7.10 -6.48
CA GLU A 241 5.31 -5.79 -7.11
C GLU A 241 6.43 -5.54 -8.13
N ASN A 242 6.10 -5.10 -9.33
CA ASN A 242 7.03 -4.58 -10.32
C ASN A 242 6.99 -3.06 -10.35
N VAL A 243 8.15 -2.43 -10.55
CA VAL A 243 8.25 -0.97 -10.67
C VAL A 243 7.97 -0.55 -12.10
N SER A 244 7.09 0.43 -12.30
CA SER A 244 6.81 1.01 -13.61
C SER A 244 6.84 2.53 -13.60
N VAL A 245 6.98 3.15 -14.77
CA VAL A 245 6.99 4.61 -14.92
C VAL A 245 5.98 5.12 -15.94
N HIS A 246 5.33 6.25 -15.62
CA HIS A 246 4.54 7.05 -16.55
C HIS A 246 5.13 8.46 -16.66
N CYS A 247 5.44 8.90 -17.87
CA CYS A 247 6.05 10.22 -18.08
C CYS A 247 5.02 11.22 -18.61
N PHE A 248 5.12 12.47 -18.13
CA PHE A 248 4.17 13.53 -18.46
C PHE A 248 4.85 14.89 -18.62
N HIS A 249 4.49 15.59 -19.69
CA HIS A 249 4.64 17.03 -19.83
C HIS A 249 3.44 17.59 -20.62
N LYS A 250 2.97 18.79 -20.28
CA LYS A 250 1.78 19.37 -20.95
C LYS A 250 1.98 19.55 -22.46
N ASP A 251 3.20 19.92 -22.87
CA ASP A 251 3.52 20.26 -24.27
C ASP A 251 3.82 19.04 -25.18
N ASN A 252 4.01 17.84 -24.61
CA ASN A 252 4.16 16.59 -25.38
C ASN A 252 2.93 15.67 -25.25
N PHE A 253 1.84 16.20 -24.69
CA PHE A 253 0.56 15.50 -24.57
C PHE A 253 0.03 15.16 -25.97
N ARG A 254 -0.29 13.87 -26.19
CA ARG A 254 -0.78 13.31 -27.48
C ARG A 254 0.19 13.41 -28.66
N GLU A 255 1.45 13.76 -28.41
CA GLU A 255 2.46 13.76 -29.47
C GLU A 255 2.77 12.30 -29.89
N LYS A 256 2.58 11.99 -31.17
CA LYS A 256 2.96 10.69 -31.75
C LYS A 256 4.41 10.74 -32.19
N ASN A 257 5.14 9.67 -31.93
CA ASN A 257 6.57 9.56 -32.21
C ASN A 257 7.46 10.73 -31.72
N PRO A 258 7.28 11.21 -30.48
CA PRO A 258 7.91 12.41 -29.94
C PRO A 258 9.44 12.31 -29.83
N LYS A 259 10.14 13.40 -30.15
CA LYS A 259 11.60 13.51 -30.01
C LYS A 259 12.03 14.24 -28.73
N ARG A 260 11.10 14.38 -27.78
CA ARG A 260 11.25 15.16 -26.54
C ARG A 260 10.44 14.54 -25.41
N GLY A 261 10.91 14.67 -24.17
CA GLY A 261 10.32 14.03 -23.00
C GLY A 261 11.34 13.76 -21.90
N ALA A 262 11.11 12.71 -21.12
CA ALA A 262 12.03 12.23 -20.10
C ALA A 262 12.92 11.13 -20.68
N TYR A 263 14.21 11.38 -20.76
CA TYR A 263 15.19 10.33 -20.99
C TYR A 263 15.56 9.73 -19.64
N ILE A 264 15.48 8.40 -19.54
CA ILE A 264 15.93 7.65 -18.37
C ILE A 264 16.98 6.66 -18.87
N LYS A 265 18.19 6.79 -18.33
CA LYS A 265 19.30 5.88 -18.63
C LYS A 265 19.05 4.51 -18.00
N GLN A 266 18.75 4.51 -16.70
CA GLN A 266 18.58 3.31 -15.89
C GLN A 266 17.84 3.62 -14.59
N MET A 267 17.31 2.57 -13.97
CA MET A 267 16.84 2.54 -12.59
C MET A 267 17.82 1.72 -11.75
N THR A 268 18.14 2.22 -10.56
CA THR A 268 18.86 1.48 -9.51
C THR A 268 17.94 1.29 -8.32
N ALA A 269 17.69 0.05 -7.90
CA ALA A 269 16.98 -0.26 -6.67
C ALA A 269 17.98 -0.69 -5.59
N ARG A 270 17.87 -0.14 -4.38
CA ARG A 270 18.68 -0.52 -3.22
C ARG A 270 17.80 -0.87 -2.04
N GLY A 271 17.98 -2.05 -1.46
CA GLY A 271 17.24 -2.47 -0.26
C GLY A 271 17.26 -3.98 -0.03
N PRO A 272 16.48 -4.49 0.93
CA PRO A 272 15.70 -3.71 1.90
C PRO A 272 16.61 -2.91 2.85
N LEU A 273 16.24 -1.66 3.10
CA LEU A 273 17.06 -0.67 3.80
C LEU A 273 16.87 -0.71 5.31
N GLN A 274 17.99 -0.63 6.03
CA GLN A 274 18.01 -0.26 7.45
C GLN A 274 18.53 1.19 7.59
N ASP A 275 18.06 1.90 8.61
CA ASP A 275 18.45 3.29 8.86
C ASP A 275 19.88 3.44 9.41
N ALA A 276 20.37 2.39 10.08
CA ALA A 276 21.74 2.19 10.50
C ALA A 276 21.99 0.69 10.68
N TRP A 277 23.24 0.30 10.90
CA TRP A 277 23.57 -1.07 11.32
C TRP A 277 24.35 -1.07 12.65
N PRO A 278 23.87 -1.77 13.68
CA PRO A 278 22.52 -2.35 13.80
C PRO A 278 21.42 -1.26 13.68
N PRO A 279 20.17 -1.63 13.36
CA PRO A 279 19.09 -0.66 13.17
C PRO A 279 18.93 0.27 14.38
N SER A 280 18.69 1.56 14.16
CA SER A 280 18.74 2.57 15.24
C SER A 280 17.70 2.28 16.35
N ARG A 281 16.60 1.62 15.98
CA ARG A 281 15.57 1.12 16.90
C ARG A 281 16.09 0.17 17.98
N TYR A 282 17.14 -0.62 17.73
CA TYR A 282 17.71 -1.47 18.79
C TYR A 282 18.33 -0.61 19.89
N ARG A 283 19.08 0.44 19.53
CA ARG A 283 19.58 1.41 20.52
C ARG A 283 18.44 2.15 21.20
N MET A 284 17.36 2.48 20.48
CA MET A 284 16.19 3.13 21.08
C MET A 284 15.50 2.25 22.14
N LEU A 285 15.31 0.96 21.86
CA LEU A 285 14.56 0.03 22.71
C LEU A 285 15.44 -0.55 23.85
N PHE A 286 16.66 -0.95 23.52
CA PHE A 286 17.58 -1.65 24.43
C PHE A 286 18.62 -0.74 25.08
N ARG A 287 18.80 0.50 24.59
CA ARG A 287 19.74 1.52 25.11
C ARG A 287 21.17 1.00 25.25
N ASP A 288 21.67 0.98 26.48
CA ASP A 288 23.07 0.73 26.84
C ASP A 288 23.39 -0.76 26.99
N LEU A 289 22.42 -1.64 26.71
CA LEU A 289 22.67 -3.09 26.69
C LEU A 289 23.63 -3.42 25.52
N PRO A 290 24.62 -4.30 25.72
CA PRO A 290 25.54 -4.65 24.64
C PRO A 290 24.78 -5.38 23.53
N ILE A 291 24.93 -4.86 22.31
CA ILE A 291 24.34 -5.42 21.08
C ILE A 291 25.44 -6.19 20.35
N GLU A 292 25.13 -7.43 19.98
CA GLU A 292 25.95 -8.23 19.07
C GLU A 292 25.26 -8.34 17.71
N THR A 293 26.05 -8.41 16.65
CA THR A 293 25.56 -8.61 15.28
C THR A 293 26.31 -9.76 14.63
N ALA A 294 25.59 -10.68 13.99
CA ALA A 294 26.18 -11.80 13.26
C ALA A 294 25.71 -11.79 11.80
N GLY A 295 26.63 -12.00 10.87
CA GLY A 295 26.36 -11.90 9.43
C GLY A 295 27.28 -10.89 8.75
N LYS A 296 27.37 -10.97 7.42
CA LYS A 296 28.10 -9.99 6.61
C LYS A 296 27.05 -9.06 5.99
N GLN A 297 26.83 -7.88 6.55
CA GLN A 297 26.38 -6.76 5.71
C GLN A 297 27.51 -6.45 4.73
N LYS A 298 27.58 -7.20 3.62
CA LYS A 298 28.34 -6.78 2.46
C LYS A 298 27.63 -5.56 1.92
N ARG A 299 28.09 -4.37 2.29
CA ARG A 299 27.89 -3.19 1.46
C ARG A 299 28.49 -3.55 0.11
N GLU A 300 27.64 -3.65 -0.91
CA GLU A 300 28.00 -3.92 -2.30
C GLU A 300 28.31 -5.41 -2.62
N ARG A 301 27.26 -6.17 -2.95
CA ARG A 301 27.32 -6.94 -4.19
C ARG A 301 26.52 -6.15 -5.21
N GLU A 302 27.19 -5.45 -6.11
CA GLU A 302 26.53 -4.98 -7.33
C GLU A 302 26.15 -6.24 -8.12
N PHE A 303 24.86 -6.55 -8.19
CA PHE A 303 24.37 -7.38 -9.28
C PHE A 303 24.34 -6.48 -10.53
N GLU A 304 25.52 -6.26 -11.12
CA GLU A 304 25.62 -5.76 -12.49
C GLU A 304 25.09 -6.85 -13.42
N HIS A 305 23.77 -6.86 -13.64
CA HIS A 305 23.28 -7.28 -14.94
C HIS A 305 23.70 -6.17 -15.92
N ASN A 306 24.95 -6.25 -16.40
CA ASN A 306 25.50 -5.45 -17.49
C ASN A 306 24.71 -5.73 -18.78
N ALA A 307 23.48 -5.25 -18.84
CA ALA A 307 22.65 -5.23 -20.04
C ALA A 307 22.44 -3.77 -20.43
N THR A 308 23.46 -3.18 -21.03
CA THR A 308 23.30 -1.92 -21.76
C THR A 308 22.66 -2.24 -23.12
N LYS A 309 21.40 -1.82 -23.28
CA LYS A 309 20.68 -1.39 -24.51
C LYS A 309 19.49 -2.23 -25.02
N SER A 310 18.46 -1.43 -25.33
CA SER A 310 17.46 -1.48 -26.40
C SER A 310 16.06 -2.03 -26.08
N ILE A 311 15.03 -1.31 -26.56
CA ILE A 311 13.64 -1.76 -26.75
C ILE A 311 13.58 -2.97 -27.69
N GLY A 312 14.64 -3.20 -28.49
CA GLY A 312 14.82 -4.44 -29.26
C GLY A 312 15.17 -5.67 -28.40
N ASP A 313 15.69 -5.45 -27.19
CA ASP A 313 16.04 -6.49 -26.20
C ASP A 313 15.09 -6.46 -24.99
N VAL A 314 13.82 -6.16 -25.24
CA VAL A 314 12.72 -6.45 -24.31
C VAL A 314 12.87 -7.91 -23.84
N SER A 315 12.82 -8.18 -22.53
CA SER A 315 12.72 -9.56 -22.08
C SER A 315 11.36 -10.07 -22.48
N THR A 316 11.36 -11.20 -23.18
CA THR A 316 10.13 -11.97 -23.32
C THR A 316 9.67 -12.34 -21.93
N TYR A 317 8.44 -11.95 -21.58
CA TYR A 317 7.80 -12.38 -20.35
C TYR A 317 8.03 -13.88 -20.13
N GLN A 318 8.56 -14.23 -18.96
CA GLN A 318 8.90 -15.60 -18.60
C GLN A 318 8.12 -16.01 -17.36
N THR A 319 7.26 -17.02 -17.51
CA THR A 319 6.54 -17.67 -16.42
C THR A 319 7.51 -18.32 -15.43
N ASN A 320 7.08 -18.51 -14.19
CA ASN A 320 7.85 -19.24 -13.19
C ASN A 320 8.22 -20.63 -13.70
N LEU A 321 7.29 -21.31 -14.38
CA LEU A 321 7.53 -22.61 -14.99
C LEU A 321 8.69 -22.55 -15.99
N LYS A 322 8.72 -21.54 -16.87
CA LYS A 322 9.83 -21.36 -17.81
C LYS A 322 11.12 -20.99 -17.09
N LYS A 323 11.09 -20.20 -15.99
CA LYS A 323 12.29 -19.84 -15.21
C LYS A 323 12.98 -21.08 -14.64
N ILE A 324 12.21 -22.09 -14.23
CA ILE A 324 12.73 -23.39 -13.75
C ILE A 324 13.04 -24.40 -14.86
N GLY A 325 13.04 -23.97 -16.12
CA GLY A 325 13.29 -24.82 -17.29
C GLY A 325 12.11 -25.71 -17.69
N GLY A 326 10.94 -25.50 -17.10
CA GLY A 326 9.74 -26.27 -17.33
C GLY A 326 9.01 -25.96 -18.63
N SER A 327 8.02 -26.80 -18.95
CA SER A 327 7.24 -26.70 -20.18
C SER A 327 5.83 -27.22 -19.98
N ILE A 328 4.92 -26.92 -20.92
CA ILE A 328 3.54 -27.41 -20.88
C ILE A 328 3.18 -28.26 -22.11
N THR A 329 2.26 -29.20 -21.91
CA THR A 329 1.52 -29.90 -22.97
C THR A 329 0.03 -29.87 -22.66
N VAL A 330 -0.82 -30.05 -23.68
CA VAL A 330 -2.28 -29.92 -23.54
C VAL A 330 -2.99 -31.07 -24.24
N SER A 331 -4.19 -31.42 -23.79
CA SER A 331 -5.01 -32.48 -24.40
C SER A 331 -5.37 -32.19 -25.86
N SER A 332 -5.69 -30.93 -26.17
CA SER A 332 -6.00 -30.44 -27.52
C SER A 332 -5.87 -28.92 -27.56
N PHE A 333 -5.84 -28.33 -28.76
CA PHE A 333 -5.93 -26.88 -28.93
C PHE A 333 -6.64 -26.50 -30.22
N GLN A 334 -7.26 -25.33 -30.24
CA GLN A 334 -7.74 -24.67 -31.44
C GLN A 334 -6.60 -23.89 -32.11
N VAL A 335 -6.51 -23.95 -33.45
CA VAL A 335 -5.53 -23.13 -34.21
C VAL A 335 -5.73 -21.64 -33.91
N GLY A 336 -4.65 -20.96 -33.52
CA GLY A 336 -4.62 -19.58 -33.03
C GLY A 336 -4.79 -19.43 -31.50
N MET A 337 -5.09 -20.52 -30.80
CA MET A 337 -5.32 -20.59 -29.35
C MET A 337 -4.49 -21.72 -28.73
N GLU A 338 -3.22 -21.79 -29.13
CA GLU A 338 -2.27 -22.81 -28.72
C GLU A 338 -1.90 -22.70 -27.23
N LYS A 339 -1.21 -23.73 -26.71
CA LYS A 339 -0.80 -23.78 -25.30
C LYS A 339 0.11 -22.62 -24.91
N GLU A 340 0.92 -22.11 -25.84
CA GLU A 340 1.87 -21.01 -25.64
C GLU A 340 1.16 -19.74 -25.13
N LYS A 341 -0.13 -19.57 -25.46
CA LYS A 341 -0.94 -18.45 -24.99
C LYS A 341 -1.13 -18.44 -23.47
N MET A 342 -1.05 -19.59 -22.80
CA MET A 342 -1.06 -19.64 -21.32
C MET A 342 0.24 -19.13 -20.68
N GLN A 343 1.30 -18.90 -21.47
CA GLN A 343 2.66 -18.59 -21.02
C GLN A 343 3.21 -17.29 -21.60
N ASP A 344 2.37 -16.48 -22.26
CA ASP A 344 2.78 -15.22 -22.92
C ASP A 344 2.58 -13.97 -22.04
N GLY A 345 1.92 -14.13 -20.88
CA GLY A 345 1.73 -13.08 -19.89
C GLY A 345 0.51 -12.19 -20.14
N SER A 346 -0.24 -12.44 -21.22
CA SER A 346 -1.47 -11.73 -21.55
C SER A 346 -2.70 -12.55 -21.15
N ASN A 347 -3.68 -11.88 -20.56
CA ASN A 347 -5.01 -12.45 -20.30
C ASN A 347 -5.99 -12.16 -21.44
N ARG A 348 -5.56 -11.63 -22.58
CA ARG A 348 -6.40 -11.49 -23.80
C ARG A 348 -6.20 -12.58 -24.81
N THR A 349 -5.04 -13.21 -24.76
CA THR A 349 -4.74 -14.47 -25.40
C THR A 349 -5.07 -15.61 -24.44
N PHE A 350 -5.39 -16.78 -24.99
CA PHE A 350 -5.73 -17.94 -24.17
C PHE A 350 -5.54 -19.24 -24.93
N TRP A 351 -5.27 -20.30 -24.19
CA TRP A 351 -5.44 -21.64 -24.69
C TRP A 351 -6.93 -21.96 -24.75
N HIS A 352 -7.35 -22.64 -25.80
CA HIS A 352 -8.70 -23.16 -25.91
C HIS A 352 -8.66 -24.56 -26.53
N THR A 353 -9.43 -25.50 -25.97
CA THR A 353 -9.55 -26.84 -26.53
C THR A 353 -10.14 -26.80 -27.93
N ARG A 354 -9.83 -27.80 -28.74
CA ARG A 354 -10.22 -27.80 -30.15
C ARG A 354 -11.75 -27.89 -30.29
N PHE A 355 -12.37 -26.93 -30.98
CA PHE A 355 -13.80 -26.95 -31.30
C PHE A 355 -14.07 -27.03 -32.81
N LYS A 356 -13.06 -26.82 -33.66
CA LYS A 356 -13.10 -27.03 -35.12
C LYS A 356 -11.78 -27.64 -35.63
N PRO A 357 -11.80 -28.44 -36.72
CA PRO A 357 -12.99 -28.91 -37.43
C PRO A 357 -13.74 -30.04 -36.70
N LYS A 358 -13.05 -30.75 -35.78
CA LYS A 358 -13.63 -31.79 -34.92
C LYS A 358 -13.44 -31.39 -33.45
N LEU A 359 -14.55 -31.38 -32.70
CA LEU A 359 -14.57 -31.15 -31.26
C LEU A 359 -13.67 -32.17 -30.55
N ALA A 360 -12.84 -31.73 -29.61
CA ALA A 360 -12.05 -32.61 -28.77
C ALA A 360 -12.92 -33.25 -27.68
N GLU A 361 -12.69 -34.54 -27.43
CA GLU A 361 -13.36 -35.27 -26.35
C GLU A 361 -12.69 -34.96 -24.99
N PRO A 362 -13.45 -34.91 -23.88
CA PRO A 362 -12.89 -34.81 -22.54
C PRO A 362 -12.14 -36.11 -22.14
N PRO A 363 -11.29 -36.06 -21.10
CA PRO A 363 -10.99 -34.91 -20.24
C PRO A 363 -10.08 -33.87 -20.90
N HIS A 364 -10.32 -32.59 -20.59
CA HIS A 364 -9.46 -31.49 -21.02
C HIS A 364 -8.43 -31.19 -19.96
N TYR A 365 -7.15 -31.17 -20.32
CA TYR A 365 -6.08 -31.03 -19.34
C TYR A 365 -4.86 -30.28 -19.90
N VAL A 366 -4.07 -29.77 -18.96
CA VAL A 366 -2.72 -29.23 -19.18
C VAL A 366 -1.75 -30.01 -18.30
N ILE A 367 -0.66 -30.51 -18.89
CA ILE A 367 0.44 -31.12 -18.14
C ILE A 367 1.59 -30.12 -18.08
N LEU A 368 2.02 -29.80 -16.86
CA LEU A 368 3.22 -29.02 -16.58
C LEU A 368 4.37 -29.99 -16.29
N HIS A 369 5.51 -29.78 -16.93
CA HIS A 369 6.73 -30.57 -16.75
C HIS A 369 7.77 -29.74 -15.99
N ASN A 370 8.25 -30.28 -14.87
CA ASN A 370 9.24 -29.74 -13.96
C ASN A 370 10.54 -30.56 -14.06
N PRO A 371 11.35 -30.37 -15.11
CA PRO A 371 12.46 -31.28 -15.43
C PRO A 371 13.57 -31.27 -14.37
N ASN A 372 13.72 -30.15 -13.66
CA ASN A 372 14.79 -29.94 -12.69
C ASN A 372 14.33 -30.19 -11.24
N ARG A 373 13.11 -30.72 -11.04
CA ARG A 373 12.55 -31.02 -9.71
C ARG A 373 12.61 -29.84 -8.74
N HIS A 374 12.22 -28.66 -9.20
CA HIS A 374 12.05 -27.54 -8.28
C HIS A 374 10.85 -27.80 -7.36
N GLN A 375 10.94 -27.34 -6.11
CA GLN A 375 9.83 -27.39 -5.17
C GLN A 375 8.70 -26.44 -5.61
N ILE A 376 7.49 -26.99 -5.77
CA ILE A 376 6.29 -26.30 -6.21
C ILE A 376 5.27 -26.31 -5.05
N GLU A 377 4.84 -25.13 -4.63
CA GLU A 377 3.87 -24.92 -3.55
C GLU A 377 2.42 -24.88 -4.06
N GLY A 378 2.21 -24.85 -5.38
CA GLY A 378 0.89 -24.75 -5.99
C GLY A 378 0.91 -24.40 -7.47
N LEU A 379 -0.27 -24.08 -8.03
CA LEU A 379 -0.43 -23.50 -9.36
C LEU A 379 -0.98 -22.07 -9.28
N LEU A 380 -0.74 -21.28 -10.33
CA LEU A 380 -1.33 -19.97 -10.54
C LEU A 380 -2.22 -20.02 -11.78
N TYR A 381 -3.51 -19.73 -11.62
CA TYR A 381 -4.50 -19.77 -12.69
C TYR A 381 -5.09 -18.38 -12.95
N ALA A 382 -5.31 -18.00 -14.21
CA ALA A 382 -6.15 -16.85 -14.55
C ALA A 382 -7.08 -17.17 -15.73
N THR A 383 -8.30 -16.64 -15.66
CA THR A 383 -9.20 -16.60 -16.83
C THR A 383 -8.74 -15.56 -17.83
N TRP A 384 -9.22 -15.69 -19.06
CA TRP A 384 -9.03 -14.70 -20.11
C TRP A 384 -10.13 -13.64 -20.11
N SER A 385 -9.84 -12.49 -20.74
CA SER A 385 -10.68 -11.30 -20.78
C SER A 385 -11.02 -10.89 -22.23
N GLY A 386 -12.16 -10.22 -22.42
CA GLY A 386 -12.52 -9.62 -23.71
C GLY A 386 -13.42 -10.46 -24.63
N GLY A 387 -14.04 -11.53 -24.13
CA GLY A 387 -15.04 -12.30 -24.89
C GLY A 387 -16.15 -12.88 -24.02
N ASN A 388 -16.82 -13.92 -24.52
CA ASN A 388 -18.05 -14.48 -23.92
C ASN A 388 -17.80 -15.51 -22.80
N GLY A 389 -16.54 -15.81 -22.47
CA GLY A 389 -16.16 -16.74 -21.42
C GLY A 389 -16.38 -18.23 -21.75
N ASN A 390 -16.74 -18.58 -22.99
CA ASN A 390 -16.97 -19.98 -23.33
C ASN A 390 -15.71 -20.83 -23.10
N GLY A 391 -15.88 -21.98 -22.44
CA GLY A 391 -14.80 -22.86 -22.01
C GLY A 391 -14.08 -22.43 -20.73
N GLN A 392 -14.39 -21.31 -20.06
CA GLN A 392 -13.68 -20.95 -18.83
C GLN A 392 -13.84 -22.03 -17.76
N VAL A 393 -12.73 -22.48 -17.17
CA VAL A 393 -12.74 -23.56 -16.18
C VAL A 393 -13.39 -23.07 -14.88
N GLU A 394 -14.44 -23.77 -14.45
CA GLU A 394 -15.19 -23.53 -13.21
C GLU A 394 -14.70 -24.41 -12.07
N GLN A 395 -14.32 -25.65 -12.38
CA GLN A 395 -13.85 -26.65 -11.42
C GLN A 395 -12.65 -27.41 -11.98
N PHE A 396 -11.73 -27.77 -11.09
CA PHE A 396 -10.49 -28.43 -11.47
C PHE A 396 -10.06 -29.50 -10.47
N GLU A 397 -9.19 -30.37 -10.95
CA GLU A 397 -8.35 -31.28 -10.16
C GLU A 397 -6.89 -31.15 -10.62
N VAL A 398 -5.96 -31.26 -9.69
CA VAL A 398 -4.51 -31.30 -9.96
C VAL A 398 -3.96 -32.60 -9.45
N TYR A 399 -3.19 -33.26 -10.30
CA TYR A 399 -2.49 -34.51 -9.99
C TYR A 399 -0.98 -34.31 -10.15
N GLU A 400 -0.20 -35.09 -9.43
CA GLU A 400 1.25 -35.21 -9.65
C GLU A 400 1.60 -36.59 -10.19
N SER A 401 2.73 -36.71 -10.87
CA SER A 401 3.19 -37.97 -11.45
C SER A 401 4.70 -37.98 -11.61
N GLU A 402 5.28 -39.17 -11.45
CA GLU A 402 6.70 -39.45 -11.69
C GLU A 402 7.01 -39.73 -13.17
N ASP A 403 6.03 -40.20 -13.95
CA ASP A 403 6.22 -40.70 -15.31
C ASP A 403 5.24 -40.13 -16.35
N ALA A 404 4.34 -39.24 -15.92
CA ALA A 404 3.23 -38.67 -16.69
C ALA A 404 2.17 -39.67 -17.16
N GLN A 405 2.18 -40.90 -16.64
CA GLN A 405 1.24 -41.97 -16.98
C GLN A 405 0.36 -42.36 -15.79
N ASP A 406 0.97 -42.59 -14.63
CA ASP A 406 0.26 -42.85 -13.38
C ASP A 406 0.14 -41.57 -12.56
N TRP A 407 -1.09 -41.17 -12.25
CA TRP A 407 -1.42 -39.86 -11.67
C TRP A 407 -1.96 -39.93 -10.25
N GLY A 408 -2.20 -41.15 -9.72
CA GLY A 408 -2.73 -41.33 -8.37
C GLY A 408 -4.00 -40.52 -8.07
N GLU A 409 -4.11 -40.05 -6.82
CA GLU A 409 -5.20 -39.22 -6.32
C GLU A 409 -4.89 -37.72 -6.51
N PRO A 410 -5.93 -36.86 -6.64
CA PRO A 410 -5.70 -35.44 -6.82
C PRO A 410 -5.09 -34.79 -5.57
N ILE A 411 -4.01 -34.03 -5.76
CA ILE A 411 -3.30 -33.27 -4.71
C ILE A 411 -3.96 -31.91 -4.43
N ALA A 412 -4.80 -31.42 -5.34
CA ALA A 412 -5.64 -30.25 -5.14
C ALA A 412 -6.90 -30.33 -6.00
N SER A 413 -8.02 -29.81 -5.49
CA SER A 413 -9.26 -29.66 -6.26
C SER A 413 -10.07 -28.48 -5.73
N GLY A 414 -10.96 -27.94 -6.55
CA GLY A 414 -11.78 -26.82 -6.12
C GLY A 414 -12.55 -26.12 -7.22
N ASN A 415 -13.14 -24.99 -6.84
CA ASN A 415 -13.83 -24.08 -7.76
C ASN A 415 -12.93 -22.89 -8.08
N LEU A 416 -13.08 -22.33 -9.27
CA LEU A 416 -12.37 -21.13 -9.74
C LEU A 416 -13.36 -19.98 -9.96
N GLU A 417 -12.94 -18.77 -9.62
CA GLU A 417 -13.66 -17.55 -9.97
C GLU A 417 -13.50 -17.29 -11.48
N THR A 418 -14.63 -17.18 -12.19
CA THR A 418 -14.65 -17.02 -13.65
C THR A 418 -15.01 -15.60 -14.08
N ARG A 419 -15.52 -14.74 -13.17
CA ARG A 419 -15.99 -13.39 -13.54
C ARG A 419 -14.86 -12.40 -13.77
N LEU A 420 -13.72 -12.57 -13.10
CA LEU A 420 -12.58 -11.66 -13.18
C LEU A 420 -11.34 -12.41 -13.68
N ALA A 421 -10.61 -11.77 -14.61
CA ALA A 421 -9.34 -12.25 -15.16
C ALA A 421 -8.15 -11.98 -14.21
N ASN A 422 -8.37 -12.18 -12.91
CA ASN A 422 -7.34 -12.04 -11.90
C ASN A 422 -6.67 -13.40 -11.67
N GLU A 423 -5.39 -13.38 -11.32
CA GLU A 423 -4.69 -14.59 -10.91
C GLU A 423 -5.25 -15.14 -9.60
N GLN A 424 -5.40 -16.45 -9.56
CA GLN A 424 -5.88 -17.24 -8.44
C GLN A 424 -4.82 -18.27 -8.08
N ALA A 425 -4.38 -18.27 -6.83
CA ALA A 425 -3.49 -19.29 -6.31
C ALA A 425 -4.28 -20.57 -6.02
N ILE A 426 -3.73 -21.69 -6.46
CA ILE A 426 -4.16 -23.04 -6.16
C ILE A 426 -3.06 -23.64 -5.29
N PRO A 427 -3.06 -23.39 -3.96
CA PRO A 427 -2.03 -23.91 -3.07
C PRO A 427 -2.17 -25.43 -2.94
N PHE A 428 -1.03 -26.12 -2.92
CA PHE A 428 -0.96 -27.52 -2.53
C PHE A 428 -0.90 -27.61 -1.00
N LEU A 429 -1.45 -28.69 -0.44
CA LEU A 429 -1.38 -28.91 1.01
C LEU A 429 0.07 -29.14 1.48
N VAL A 430 0.87 -29.76 0.61
CA VAL A 430 2.28 -30.05 0.81
C VAL A 430 3.02 -29.68 -0.48
N ALA A 431 4.11 -28.93 -0.37
CA ALA A 431 4.97 -28.63 -1.51
C ALA A 431 5.64 -29.92 -2.02
N THR A 432 5.84 -30.01 -3.34
CA THR A 432 6.30 -31.23 -4.01
C THR A 432 7.27 -30.88 -5.13
N ASP A 433 8.20 -31.78 -5.45
CA ASP A 433 9.16 -31.65 -6.54
C ASP A 433 8.89 -32.61 -7.71
N ALA A 434 7.67 -33.16 -7.77
CA ALA A 434 7.26 -34.10 -8.79
C ALA A 434 7.60 -33.57 -10.21
N PRO A 435 8.04 -34.45 -11.13
CA PRO A 435 8.44 -34.04 -12.47
C PRO A 435 7.23 -33.64 -13.33
N PHE A 436 6.01 -34.12 -13.02
CA PHE A 436 4.82 -33.79 -13.79
C PHE A 436 3.62 -33.42 -12.92
N PHE A 437 2.88 -32.41 -13.37
CA PHE A 437 1.62 -32.00 -12.80
C PHE A 437 0.55 -31.98 -13.89
N LYS A 438 -0.62 -32.56 -13.64
CA LYS A 438 -1.76 -32.52 -14.57
C LYS A 438 -2.89 -31.71 -13.97
N PHE A 439 -3.17 -30.56 -14.56
CA PHE A 439 -4.36 -29.77 -14.29
C PHE A 439 -5.49 -30.27 -15.20
N VAL A 440 -6.57 -30.78 -14.61
CA VAL A 440 -7.75 -31.29 -15.32
C VAL A 440 -8.91 -30.34 -15.11
N ALA A 441 -9.53 -29.87 -16.20
CA ALA A 441 -10.77 -29.10 -16.15
C ALA A 441 -11.95 -30.05 -15.98
N THR A 442 -12.45 -30.21 -14.75
CA THR A 442 -13.58 -31.10 -14.43
C THR A 442 -14.92 -30.48 -14.78
N LYS A 443 -15.02 -29.15 -14.73
CA LYS A 443 -16.19 -28.39 -15.19
C LYS A 443 -15.76 -27.07 -15.80
N SER A 444 -16.41 -26.68 -16.90
CA SER A 444 -16.18 -25.41 -17.58
C SER A 444 -17.49 -24.77 -18.01
N LEU A 445 -17.51 -23.44 -18.10
CA LEU A 445 -18.62 -22.67 -18.63
C LEU A 445 -18.85 -23.06 -20.10
N SER A 446 -20.07 -23.46 -20.44
CA SER A 446 -20.45 -23.82 -21.81
C SER A 446 -21.70 -23.06 -22.21
N LEU A 447 -21.60 -22.29 -23.30
CA LEU A 447 -22.72 -21.50 -23.83
C LEU A 447 -23.62 -22.32 -24.76
N ASP A 448 -23.10 -23.40 -25.34
CA ASP A 448 -23.76 -24.22 -26.36
C ASP A 448 -23.79 -25.71 -26.00
N GLY A 449 -23.51 -26.04 -24.73
CA GLY A 449 -23.53 -27.41 -24.19
C GLY A 449 -22.35 -28.28 -24.61
N ARG A 450 -21.37 -27.75 -25.34
CA ARG A 450 -20.15 -28.47 -25.73
C ARG A 450 -19.17 -28.58 -24.57
N SER A 451 -18.44 -29.70 -24.52
CA SER A 451 -17.32 -29.89 -23.59
C SER A 451 -16.09 -29.13 -24.10
N LEU A 452 -15.80 -27.99 -23.50
CA LEU A 452 -14.71 -27.09 -23.87
C LEU A 452 -13.94 -26.70 -22.62
N ALA A 453 -12.65 -26.37 -22.77
CA ALA A 453 -11.86 -25.74 -21.73
C ALA A 453 -11.01 -24.62 -22.34
N SER A 454 -10.83 -23.55 -21.59
CA SER A 454 -10.06 -22.38 -21.96
C SER A 454 -9.41 -21.76 -20.74
N ILE A 455 -8.16 -21.37 -20.88
CA ILE A 455 -7.34 -20.84 -19.78
C ILE A 455 -6.53 -19.66 -20.31
N GLY A 456 -6.59 -18.53 -19.59
CA GLY A 456 -5.82 -17.34 -19.91
C GLY A 456 -4.36 -17.53 -19.53
N LYS A 457 -4.10 -17.83 -18.26
CA LYS A 457 -2.75 -18.12 -17.73
C LYS A 457 -2.77 -19.36 -16.85
N LEU A 458 -1.74 -20.20 -16.96
CA LEU A 458 -1.48 -21.30 -16.02
C LEU A 458 0.01 -21.39 -15.73
N ASP A 459 0.43 -21.12 -14.51
CA ASP A 459 1.83 -21.12 -14.09
C ASP A 459 2.02 -21.91 -12.79
N VAL A 460 3.26 -22.07 -12.36
CA VAL A 460 3.60 -22.71 -11.08
C VAL A 460 3.81 -21.67 -9.99
N LEU A 461 3.33 -21.98 -8.80
CA LEU A 461 3.66 -21.26 -7.58
C LEU A 461 4.93 -21.90 -7.01
N ILE A 462 6.06 -21.22 -7.19
CA ILE A 462 7.35 -21.63 -6.64
C ILE A 462 7.80 -20.62 -5.58
N LYS A 463 8.56 -21.10 -4.62
CA LYS A 463 9.39 -20.24 -3.79
C LYS A 463 10.68 -19.97 -4.56
N LEU A 464 10.78 -18.82 -5.21
CA LEU A 464 12.04 -18.41 -5.83
C LEU A 464 13.07 -18.18 -4.71
N ASP A 465 14.03 -19.10 -4.60
CA ASP A 465 15.11 -19.13 -3.60
C ASP A 465 16.16 -18.02 -3.82
N GLU A 466 15.72 -16.77 -3.89
CA GLU A 466 16.60 -15.62 -3.62
C GLU A 466 16.22 -15.02 -2.27
N LYS A 467 16.12 -15.87 -1.24
CA LYS A 467 16.12 -15.35 0.12
C LYS A 467 17.46 -14.67 0.35
N LEU A 468 17.40 -13.35 0.53
CA LEU A 468 18.55 -12.57 0.93
C LEU A 468 19.15 -13.20 2.18
N ALA A 469 20.48 -13.27 2.22
CA ALA A 469 21.17 -13.62 3.45
C ALA A 469 20.69 -12.67 4.55
N LYS A 470 20.46 -13.19 5.75
CA LYS A 470 19.97 -12.38 6.88
C LYS A 470 21.09 -12.17 7.88
N SER A 471 21.25 -10.92 8.29
CA SER A 471 22.11 -10.53 9.40
C SER A 471 21.30 -10.45 10.69
N GLN A 472 21.80 -11.10 11.73
CA GLN A 472 21.19 -11.22 13.04
C GLN A 472 21.64 -10.10 13.97
N VAL A 473 20.75 -9.67 14.85
CA VAL A 473 21.03 -8.68 15.91
C VAL A 473 20.51 -9.23 17.23
N SER A 474 21.41 -9.43 18.19
CA SER A 474 21.10 -10.01 19.50
C SER A 474 21.48 -9.06 20.63
N ILE A 475 20.87 -9.28 21.79
CA ILE A 475 21.24 -8.61 23.05
C ILE A 475 21.90 -9.64 23.95
N THR A 476 23.13 -9.36 24.40
CA THR A 476 23.95 -10.35 25.11
C THR A 476 23.58 -10.51 26.58
N SER A 477 22.75 -9.62 27.12
CA SER A 477 22.35 -9.72 28.53
C SER A 477 21.52 -10.96 28.79
N THR A 478 21.94 -11.73 29.79
CA THR A 478 21.20 -12.89 30.31
C THR A 478 20.40 -12.58 31.57
N ARG A 479 20.36 -11.30 32.00
CA ARG A 479 19.82 -10.92 33.31
C ARG A 479 18.34 -10.52 33.21
N THR A 480 17.49 -11.18 33.98
CA THR A 480 16.04 -10.88 34.08
C THR A 480 15.75 -9.43 34.48
N ARG A 481 16.60 -8.83 35.31
CA ARG A 481 16.48 -7.41 35.72
C ARG A 481 16.62 -6.44 34.53
N ASP A 482 17.44 -6.78 33.54
CA ASP A 482 17.68 -5.94 32.38
C ASP A 482 16.45 -6.00 31.45
N LEU A 483 15.86 -7.19 31.28
CA LEU A 483 14.60 -7.37 30.56
C LEU A 483 13.45 -6.59 31.23
N ARG A 484 13.29 -6.69 32.57
CA ARG A 484 12.32 -5.88 33.33
C ARG A 484 12.51 -4.38 33.10
N ALA A 485 13.76 -3.91 33.04
CA ALA A 485 14.06 -2.51 32.77
C ALA A 485 13.66 -2.09 31.34
N VAL A 486 13.88 -2.95 30.33
CA VAL A 486 13.45 -2.72 28.95
C VAL A 486 11.92 -2.62 28.86
N ILE A 487 11.20 -3.60 29.41
CA ILE A 487 9.73 -3.63 29.41
C ILE A 487 9.16 -2.40 30.13
N ARG A 488 9.72 -2.02 31.29
CA ARG A 488 9.28 -0.81 32.02
C ARG A 488 9.43 0.45 31.19
N ARG A 489 10.56 0.65 30.51
CA ARG A 489 10.78 1.84 29.67
C ARG A 489 9.80 1.90 28.51
N PHE A 490 9.56 0.76 27.87
CA PHE A 490 8.59 0.66 26.78
C PHE A 490 7.16 0.96 27.27
N ALA A 491 6.72 0.32 28.37
CA ALA A 491 5.42 0.56 29.00
C ALA A 491 5.24 2.03 29.40
N LYS A 492 6.28 2.61 30.02
CA LYS A 492 6.29 4.02 30.39
C LYS A 492 5.99 4.90 29.18
N ARG A 493 6.64 4.67 28.03
CA ARG A 493 6.39 5.39 26.77
C ARG A 493 4.99 5.12 26.21
N ALA A 494 4.60 3.85 26.11
CA ALA A 494 3.31 3.44 25.54
C ALA A 494 2.11 4.00 26.31
N PHE A 495 2.15 3.99 27.63
CA PHE A 495 1.07 4.48 28.49
C PHE A 495 1.19 5.97 28.84
N SER A 496 2.31 6.62 28.48
CA SER A 496 2.64 7.98 28.90
C SER A 496 2.40 8.18 30.42
N SER A 497 2.88 7.25 31.24
CA SER A 497 2.72 7.27 32.70
C SER A 497 3.98 6.69 33.38
N GLU A 498 4.25 7.11 34.61
CA GLU A 498 5.00 6.27 35.56
C GLU A 498 4.11 5.11 36.03
N LEU A 499 4.70 3.92 36.20
CA LEU A 499 4.00 2.71 36.64
C LEU A 499 4.80 2.00 37.74
N SER A 500 4.07 1.49 38.73
CA SER A 500 4.61 0.64 39.79
C SER A 500 4.95 -0.77 39.28
N ASP A 501 5.73 -1.51 40.07
CA ASP A 501 6.08 -2.90 39.74
C ASP A 501 4.84 -3.79 39.70
N LEU A 502 3.89 -3.58 40.62
CA LEU A 502 2.62 -4.31 40.65
C LEU A 502 1.79 -4.08 39.38
N GLU A 503 1.72 -2.85 38.87
CA GLU A 503 1.03 -2.56 37.60
C GLU A 503 1.72 -3.18 36.39
N LEU A 504 3.03 -3.41 36.47
CA LEU A 504 3.83 -3.95 35.37
C LEU A 504 3.98 -5.48 35.42
N GLU A 505 3.65 -6.12 36.53
CA GLU A 505 3.85 -7.56 36.73
C GLU A 505 3.24 -8.42 35.61
N PRO A 506 2.00 -8.17 35.12
CA PRO A 506 1.45 -8.97 34.03
C PRO A 506 2.28 -8.93 32.73
N TYR A 507 2.95 -7.79 32.45
CA TYR A 507 3.82 -7.66 31.29
C TYR A 507 5.20 -8.27 31.54
N PHE A 508 5.69 -8.21 32.77
CA PHE A 508 6.93 -8.87 33.17
C PHE A 508 6.81 -10.39 33.12
N GLU A 509 5.72 -10.96 33.63
CA GLU A 509 5.48 -12.40 33.65
C GLU A 509 5.56 -13.00 32.25
N VAL A 510 4.88 -12.41 31.27
CA VAL A 510 4.86 -12.90 29.89
C VAL A 510 6.25 -12.81 29.23
N ALA A 511 6.97 -11.71 29.42
CA ALA A 511 8.32 -11.54 28.89
C ALA A 511 9.30 -12.52 29.54
N LEU A 512 9.25 -12.68 30.87
CA LEU A 512 10.14 -13.57 31.61
C LEU A 512 9.87 -15.05 31.33
N ALA A 513 8.61 -15.45 31.16
CA ALA A 513 8.26 -16.81 30.78
C ALA A 513 8.84 -17.17 29.40
N THR A 514 8.75 -16.25 28.43
CA THR A 514 9.37 -16.42 27.11
C THR A 514 10.89 -16.52 27.24
N PHE A 515 11.49 -15.64 28.04
CA PHE A 515 12.94 -15.64 28.25
C PHE A 515 13.47 -16.92 28.89
N GLN A 516 12.72 -17.49 29.86
CA GLN A 516 13.06 -18.76 30.50
C GLN A 516 12.91 -19.96 29.56
N ARG A 517 11.95 -19.91 28.63
CA ARG A 517 11.69 -20.98 27.68
C ARG A 517 12.72 -21.02 26.56
N ASP A 518 13.00 -19.86 25.94
CA ASP A 518 13.73 -19.79 24.66
C ASP A 518 15.16 -19.25 24.82
N GLY A 519 15.45 -18.53 25.91
CA GLY A 519 16.76 -17.91 26.16
C GLY A 519 17.06 -16.66 25.30
N ASP A 520 16.21 -16.32 24.33
CA ASP A 520 16.38 -15.15 23.47
C ASP A 520 15.81 -13.88 24.13
N PHE A 521 16.70 -12.90 24.37
CA PHE A 521 16.33 -11.64 25.01
C PHE A 521 15.46 -10.75 24.11
N VAL A 522 15.74 -10.69 22.82
CA VAL A 522 15.00 -9.85 21.86
C VAL A 522 13.59 -10.39 21.69
N GLU A 523 13.45 -11.71 21.55
CA GLU A 523 12.15 -12.37 21.45
C GLU A 523 11.33 -12.17 22.74
N ALA A 524 11.95 -12.36 23.91
CA ALA A 524 11.29 -12.12 25.19
C ALA A 524 10.82 -10.66 25.35
N ALA A 525 11.64 -9.69 24.93
CA ALA A 525 11.26 -8.28 24.92
C ALA A 525 10.10 -8.02 23.95
N LYS A 526 10.14 -8.61 22.75
CA LYS A 526 9.08 -8.52 21.73
C LYS A 526 7.74 -9.02 22.29
N THR A 527 7.72 -10.15 22.99
CA THR A 527 6.51 -10.68 23.63
C THR A 527 5.98 -9.73 24.71
N GLY A 528 6.85 -9.14 25.52
CA GLY A 528 6.44 -8.12 26.51
C GLY A 528 5.90 -6.85 25.85
N PHE A 529 6.50 -6.39 24.75
CA PHE A 529 6.00 -5.24 23.97
C PHE A 529 4.63 -5.53 23.37
N LYS A 530 4.42 -6.74 22.83
CA LYS A 530 3.11 -7.21 22.35
C LYS A 530 2.06 -7.14 23.44
N ALA A 531 2.36 -7.67 24.63
CA ALA A 531 1.43 -7.64 25.76
C ALA A 531 1.03 -6.20 26.14
N ILE A 532 1.97 -5.25 26.05
CA ILE A 532 1.71 -3.82 26.30
C ILE A 532 0.82 -3.20 25.21
N ILE A 533 1.17 -3.31 23.93
CA ILE A 533 0.42 -2.64 22.83
C ILE A 533 -0.92 -3.32 22.52
N CYS A 534 -1.13 -4.55 22.97
CA CYS A 534 -2.41 -5.25 22.87
C CYS A 534 -3.28 -5.10 24.14
N SER A 535 -2.79 -4.43 25.19
CA SER A 535 -3.55 -4.23 26.43
C SER A 535 -4.69 -3.23 26.27
N HIS A 536 -5.74 -3.36 27.08
CA HIS A 536 -6.80 -2.35 27.18
C HIS A 536 -6.23 -0.97 27.55
N ARG A 537 -5.18 -0.92 28.36
CA ARG A 537 -4.54 0.33 28.80
C ARG A 537 -3.90 1.09 27.64
N PHE A 538 -3.42 0.39 26.62
CA PHE A 538 -2.90 1.03 25.40
C PHE A 538 -3.99 1.32 24.38
N LEU A 539 -4.92 0.39 24.20
CA LEU A 539 -5.95 0.43 23.17
C LEU A 539 -7.08 1.44 23.45
N MET A 540 -7.12 2.03 24.64
CA MET A 540 -8.15 2.97 25.09
C MET A 540 -7.58 4.37 25.36
N ALA A 541 -8.40 5.40 25.13
CA ALA A 541 -8.09 6.81 25.40
C ALA A 541 -9.31 7.53 26.05
N PRO A 542 -9.11 8.49 26.96
CA PRO A 542 -7.85 8.85 27.59
C PRO A 542 -7.31 7.68 28.43
N GLY A 543 -5.98 7.58 28.53
CA GLY A 543 -5.33 6.55 29.33
C GLY A 543 -5.33 6.90 30.82
N GLU A 544 -4.82 5.97 31.63
CA GLU A 544 -4.56 6.21 33.05
C GLU A 544 -3.14 6.76 33.25
N HIS A 545 -3.06 7.94 33.87
CA HIS A 545 -1.82 8.69 34.02
C HIS A 545 -1.53 9.02 35.49
N SER A 546 -0.27 8.85 35.89
CA SER A 546 0.26 9.15 37.24
C SER A 546 0.27 10.64 37.61
N SER A 547 0.05 11.55 36.65
CA SER A 547 -0.08 12.98 36.92
C SER A 547 -0.94 13.69 35.88
N GLU A 548 -1.49 14.84 36.25
CA GLU A 548 -2.24 15.71 35.32
C GLU A 548 -1.35 16.18 34.16
N GLN A 549 -0.07 16.49 34.41
CA GLN A 549 0.86 16.93 33.36
C GLN A 549 1.05 15.86 32.28
N LEU A 550 1.22 14.60 32.69
CA LEU A 550 1.34 13.48 31.76
C LEU A 550 0.03 13.21 31.02
N SER A 551 -1.12 13.36 31.69
CA SER A 551 -2.44 13.26 31.07
C SER A 551 -2.63 14.32 29.98
N ARG A 552 -2.33 15.59 30.29
CA ARG A 552 -2.40 16.70 29.32
C ARG A 552 -1.46 16.48 28.14
N THR A 553 -0.22 16.05 28.40
CA THR A 553 0.76 15.79 27.34
C THR A 553 0.33 14.63 26.43
N ALA A 554 -0.20 13.55 27.02
CA ALA A 554 -0.74 12.44 26.24
C ALA A 554 -1.95 12.85 25.39
N ALA A 555 -2.83 13.71 25.91
CA ALA A 555 -3.96 14.25 25.17
C ALA A 555 -3.51 15.12 23.99
N LEU A 556 -2.53 16.01 24.20
CA LEU A 556 -1.95 16.84 23.14
C LEU A 556 -1.28 16.00 22.05
N ALA A 557 -0.49 14.98 22.42
CA ALA A 557 0.15 14.09 21.45
C ALA A 557 -0.88 13.28 20.66
N ARG A 558 -1.96 12.83 21.31
CA ARG A 558 -3.06 12.15 20.62
C ARG A 558 -3.80 13.08 19.65
N MET A 559 -3.94 14.36 19.99
CA MET A 559 -4.62 15.34 19.15
C MET A 559 -3.75 15.78 17.96
N ILE A 560 -2.50 16.16 18.21
CA ILE A 560 -1.61 16.81 17.24
C ILE A 560 -0.80 15.79 16.45
N TRP A 561 -0.23 14.79 17.12
CA TRP A 561 0.63 13.77 16.47
C TRP A 561 -0.11 12.47 16.15
N ARG A 562 -1.38 12.35 16.58
CA ARG A 562 -2.19 11.13 16.50
C ARG A 562 -1.46 9.91 17.05
N SER A 563 -0.69 10.10 18.11
CA SER A 563 0.26 9.12 18.62
C SER A 563 0.50 9.29 20.12
N VAL A 564 1.45 8.53 20.66
CA VAL A 564 2.01 8.73 22.01
C VAL A 564 3.06 9.84 22.00
N PRO A 565 3.26 10.57 23.12
CA PRO A 565 4.32 11.56 23.23
C PRO A 565 5.70 10.89 23.36
N ASP A 566 6.76 11.54 22.87
CA ASP A 566 8.13 11.11 23.13
C ASP A 566 8.64 11.55 24.52
N ASP A 567 9.83 11.06 24.89
CA ASP A 567 10.42 11.31 26.21
C ASP A 567 10.76 12.80 26.45
N ALA A 568 11.09 13.56 25.40
CA ALA A 568 11.39 14.98 25.51
C ALA A 568 10.11 15.77 25.80
N THR A 569 9.05 15.49 25.05
CA THR A 569 7.74 16.15 25.15
C THR A 569 7.08 15.88 26.49
N ARG A 570 7.22 14.66 27.01
CA ARG A 570 6.72 14.30 28.35
C ARG A 570 7.37 15.07 29.49
N LYS A 571 8.57 15.59 29.27
CA LYS A 571 9.31 16.40 30.24
C LYS A 571 9.14 17.90 29.99
N LEU A 572 8.46 18.30 28.92
CA LEU A 572 8.16 19.71 28.67
C LEU A 572 7.27 20.24 29.79
N ASN A 573 7.72 21.34 30.38
CA ASN A 573 6.98 22.11 31.36
C ASN A 573 6.87 23.55 30.85
N LEU A 574 5.99 23.74 29.86
CA LEU A 574 5.72 25.02 29.21
C LEU A 574 4.24 25.38 29.40
N PRO A 575 3.87 26.67 29.31
CA PRO A 575 2.47 27.05 29.12
C PRO A 575 1.85 26.30 27.93
N LEU A 576 0.55 25.98 28.04
CA LEU A 576 -0.16 25.16 27.05
C LEU A 576 0.01 25.67 25.61
N ARG A 577 -0.05 26.99 25.41
CA ARG A 577 0.08 27.61 24.09
C ARG A 577 1.45 27.34 23.46
N ASP A 578 2.51 27.46 24.25
CA ASP A 578 3.88 27.26 23.78
C ASP A 578 4.15 25.77 23.53
N GLN A 579 3.60 24.88 24.37
CA GLN A 579 3.66 23.43 24.14
C GLN A 579 2.97 23.05 22.82
N VAL A 580 1.78 23.60 22.54
CA VAL A 580 1.07 23.37 21.27
C VAL A 580 1.89 23.89 20.09
N ALA A 581 2.48 25.08 20.18
CA ALA A 581 3.32 25.64 19.12
C ALA A 581 4.51 24.74 18.80
N VAL A 582 5.23 24.27 19.82
CA VAL A 582 6.35 23.32 19.67
C VAL A 582 5.90 22.02 18.99
N MET A 583 4.73 21.49 19.38
CA MET A 583 4.21 20.25 18.79
C MET A 583 3.69 20.42 17.36
N LEU A 584 3.22 21.61 16.98
CA LEU A 584 2.77 21.92 15.62
C LEU A 584 3.92 22.10 14.63
N ASP A 585 5.10 22.50 15.13
CA ASP A 585 6.33 22.62 14.35
C ASP A 585 6.99 21.24 14.07
N ASP A 586 6.67 20.24 14.88
CA ASP A 586 7.11 18.86 14.65
C ASP A 586 6.44 18.25 13.39
N PRO A 587 7.19 17.58 12.49
CA PRO A 587 6.64 16.94 11.29
C PRO A 587 5.48 15.97 11.55
N ARG A 588 5.39 15.36 12.73
CA ARG A 588 4.27 14.48 13.10
C ARG A 588 2.93 15.20 13.14
N ALA A 589 2.91 16.54 13.27
CA ALA A 589 1.67 17.33 13.22
C ALA A 589 0.92 17.19 11.88
N GLU A 590 1.61 16.83 10.80
CA GLU A 590 0.99 16.56 9.49
C GLU A 590 -0.05 15.44 9.56
N ARG A 591 0.12 14.48 10.48
CA ARG A 591 -0.86 13.39 10.72
C ARG A 591 -2.21 13.93 11.15
N MET A 592 -2.24 14.97 12.00
CA MET A 592 -3.49 15.62 12.40
C MET A 592 -4.13 16.35 11.22
N VAL A 593 -3.35 17.15 10.47
CA VAL A 593 -3.89 17.92 9.34
C VAL A 593 -4.46 16.98 8.29
N GLN A 594 -3.72 15.94 7.88
CA GLN A 594 -4.17 14.94 6.93
C GLN A 594 -5.45 14.25 7.42
N SER A 595 -5.50 13.86 8.70
CA SER A 595 -6.68 13.24 9.30
C SER A 595 -7.88 14.18 9.28
N LEU A 596 -7.67 15.45 9.61
CA LEU A 596 -8.73 16.45 9.65
C LEU A 596 -9.31 16.67 8.25
N CYS A 597 -8.48 16.89 7.24
CA CYS A 597 -8.92 17.00 5.84
C CYS A 597 -9.66 15.73 5.37
N ASN A 598 -9.11 14.54 5.66
CA ASN A 598 -9.70 13.27 5.25
C ASN A 598 -11.10 13.04 5.84
N GLN A 599 -11.36 13.50 7.06
CA GLN A 599 -12.63 13.28 7.75
C GLN A 599 -13.62 14.44 7.53
N TRP A 600 -13.17 15.67 7.74
CA TRP A 600 -14.03 16.86 7.67
C TRP A 600 -14.41 17.22 6.23
N LEU A 601 -13.43 17.25 5.32
CA LEU A 601 -13.64 17.54 3.90
C LEU A 601 -13.88 16.26 3.08
N ASN A 602 -13.94 15.11 3.75
CA ASN A 602 -14.13 13.79 3.14
C ASN A 602 -13.09 13.44 2.04
N LEU A 603 -11.85 13.95 2.13
CA LEU A 603 -10.79 13.62 1.16
C LEU A 603 -10.46 12.12 1.13
N ARG A 604 -10.79 11.36 2.19
CA ARG A 604 -10.66 9.89 2.18
C ARG A 604 -11.49 9.21 1.08
N SER A 605 -12.56 9.86 0.62
CA SER A 605 -13.44 9.37 -0.44
C SER A 605 -13.07 9.93 -1.82
N TRP A 606 -11.96 10.67 -1.94
CA TRP A 606 -11.57 11.37 -3.17
C TRP A 606 -11.55 10.43 -4.39
N ASN A 607 -10.98 9.24 -4.23
CA ASN A 607 -10.86 8.25 -5.31
C ASN A 607 -12.12 7.39 -5.52
N ASN A 608 -13.23 7.64 -4.80
CA ASN A 608 -14.47 6.87 -4.98
C ASN A 608 -15.23 7.28 -6.25
N VAL A 609 -14.94 8.45 -6.81
CA VAL A 609 -15.55 8.97 -8.03
C VAL A 609 -14.45 9.50 -8.93
N SER A 610 -14.36 8.97 -10.15
CA SER A 610 -13.41 9.46 -11.15
C SER A 610 -14.12 10.41 -12.13
N PRO A 611 -13.55 11.58 -12.44
CA PRO A 611 -14.08 12.46 -13.48
C PRO A 611 -14.18 11.77 -14.84
N SER A 612 -15.28 12.03 -15.55
CA SER A 612 -15.45 11.53 -16.93
C SER A 612 -14.42 12.18 -17.84
N LEU A 613 -13.49 11.38 -18.36
CA LEU A 613 -12.43 11.85 -19.26
C LEU A 613 -12.98 12.29 -20.64
N LYS A 614 -14.21 11.90 -20.97
CA LYS A 614 -14.92 12.42 -22.14
C LYS A 614 -15.30 13.90 -21.95
N LEU A 615 -15.68 14.28 -20.74
CA LEU A 615 -16.03 15.66 -20.39
C LEU A 615 -14.80 16.49 -19.98
N TYR A 616 -13.85 15.86 -19.30
CA TYR A 616 -12.65 16.49 -18.74
C TYR A 616 -11.38 15.82 -19.30
N PRO A 617 -11.06 16.02 -20.59
CA PRO A 617 -9.94 15.32 -21.25
C PRO A 617 -8.55 15.69 -20.71
N SER A 618 -8.44 16.83 -20.01
CA SER A 618 -7.20 17.28 -19.38
C SER A 618 -7.03 16.76 -17.94
N TYR A 619 -7.99 15.99 -17.42
CA TYR A 619 -7.87 15.33 -16.12
C TYR A 619 -6.98 14.11 -16.24
N ASP A 620 -5.96 14.00 -15.38
CA ASP A 620 -4.98 12.92 -15.38
C ASP A 620 -4.60 12.52 -13.95
N ASP A 621 -3.78 11.46 -13.84
CA ASP A 621 -3.37 10.88 -12.57
C ASP A 621 -2.56 11.87 -11.70
N LEU A 622 -1.74 12.72 -12.32
CA LEU A 622 -1.00 13.78 -11.62
C LEU A 622 -1.95 14.84 -11.02
N LEU A 623 -2.96 15.28 -11.76
CA LEU A 623 -3.95 16.21 -11.25
C LEU A 623 -4.76 15.58 -10.12
N ASN A 624 -5.17 14.32 -10.28
CA ASN A 624 -5.86 13.55 -9.24
C ASN A 624 -5.02 13.42 -7.96
N HIS A 625 -3.70 13.27 -8.10
CA HIS A 625 -2.76 13.16 -6.99
C HIS A 625 -2.55 14.50 -6.25
N TYR A 626 -2.38 15.61 -6.97
CA TYR A 626 -2.00 16.89 -6.35
C TYR A 626 -3.17 17.72 -5.81
N LEU A 627 -4.39 17.57 -6.33
CA LEU A 627 -5.56 18.34 -5.84
C LEU A 627 -5.84 18.14 -4.33
N PRO A 628 -5.83 16.90 -3.79
CA PRO A 628 -5.93 16.71 -2.35
C PRO A 628 -4.75 17.30 -1.57
N LEU A 629 -3.53 17.23 -2.14
CA LEU A 629 -2.33 17.75 -1.48
C LEU A 629 -2.34 19.28 -1.38
N GLU A 630 -2.92 19.99 -2.35
CA GLU A 630 -3.18 21.43 -2.26
C GLU A 630 -4.07 21.75 -1.06
N THR A 631 -5.19 21.04 -0.93
CA THR A 631 -6.14 21.24 0.17
C THR A 631 -5.47 20.99 1.53
N VAL A 632 -4.66 19.94 1.64
CA VAL A 632 -3.91 19.61 2.86
C VAL A 632 -2.86 20.67 3.18
N ALA A 633 -2.06 21.09 2.19
CA ALA A 633 -1.01 22.10 2.37
C ALA A 633 -1.60 23.46 2.76
N TYR A 634 -2.72 23.84 2.15
CA TYR A 634 -3.46 25.04 2.48
C TYR A 634 -3.96 25.04 3.92
N LEU A 635 -4.65 23.97 4.35
CA LEU A 635 -5.12 23.88 5.74
C LEU A 635 -3.96 23.80 6.73
N ALA A 636 -2.86 23.11 6.38
CA ALA A 636 -1.66 23.05 7.20
C ALA A 636 -1.10 24.46 7.47
N HIS A 637 -1.04 25.32 6.44
CA HIS A 637 -0.58 26.70 6.57
C HIS A 637 -1.48 27.52 7.48
N LEU A 638 -2.81 27.46 7.28
CA LEU A 638 -3.75 28.21 8.11
C LEU A 638 -3.62 27.84 9.59
N ILE A 639 -3.44 26.55 9.90
CA ILE A 639 -3.28 26.05 11.27
C ILE A 639 -1.92 26.46 11.85
N ARG A 640 -0.82 26.21 11.14
CA ARG A 640 0.54 26.47 11.65
C ARG A 640 0.79 27.96 11.88
N GLU A 641 0.35 28.80 10.96
CA GLU A 641 0.52 30.26 11.04
C GLU A 641 -0.60 30.95 11.83
N ASN A 642 -1.54 30.17 12.39
CA ASN A 642 -2.70 30.67 13.14
C ASN A 642 -3.43 31.80 12.41
N ARG A 643 -3.73 31.58 11.11
CA ARG A 643 -4.39 32.54 10.23
C ARG A 643 -5.86 32.72 10.63
N PRO A 644 -6.47 33.90 10.37
CA PRO A 644 -7.87 34.12 10.67
C PRO A 644 -8.77 33.17 9.86
N VAL A 645 -9.87 32.72 10.45
CA VAL A 645 -10.81 31.80 9.80
C VAL A 645 -11.42 32.37 8.51
N SER A 646 -11.46 33.70 8.35
CA SER A 646 -11.89 34.35 7.10
C SER A 646 -11.03 33.95 5.91
N GLU A 647 -9.72 33.77 6.11
CA GLU A 647 -8.81 33.32 5.06
C GLU A 647 -9.19 31.94 4.55
N PHE A 648 -9.81 31.08 5.35
CA PHE A 648 -10.26 29.76 4.87
C PHE A 648 -11.19 29.86 3.65
N ILE A 649 -12.01 30.93 3.57
CA ILE A 649 -12.97 31.16 2.48
C ILE A 649 -12.41 32.15 1.46
N ASP A 650 -11.72 33.18 1.93
CA ASP A 650 -11.27 34.32 1.13
C ASP A 650 -9.77 34.55 1.35
N SER A 651 -8.96 33.72 0.69
CA SER A 651 -7.49 33.89 0.60
C SER A 651 -7.11 34.37 -0.79
N ASP A 652 -6.14 35.27 -0.85
CA ASP A 652 -5.48 35.72 -2.08
C ASP A 652 -4.31 34.80 -2.48
N TYR A 653 -4.26 33.58 -1.94
CA TYR A 653 -3.20 32.60 -2.20
C TYR A 653 -3.72 31.16 -2.17
N SER A 654 -3.00 30.27 -2.85
CA SER A 654 -3.11 28.82 -2.69
C SER A 654 -1.73 28.15 -2.65
N PHE A 655 -1.69 26.83 -2.51
CA PHE A 655 -0.49 26.02 -2.53
C PHE A 655 -0.41 25.22 -3.82
N LEU A 656 0.50 25.59 -4.71
CA LEU A 656 0.57 25.04 -6.05
C LEU A 656 1.94 24.45 -6.33
N ASN A 657 1.96 23.38 -7.11
CA ASN A 657 3.13 22.93 -7.83
C ASN A 657 2.95 23.21 -9.34
N GLN A 658 3.90 22.79 -10.17
CA GLN A 658 3.83 23.01 -11.61
C GLN A 658 2.57 22.42 -12.26
N ARG A 659 2.13 21.23 -11.84
CA ARG A 659 0.95 20.58 -12.46
C ARG A 659 -0.33 21.35 -12.16
N LEU A 660 -0.50 21.83 -10.92
CA LEU A 660 -1.66 22.62 -10.50
C LEU A 660 -1.61 24.05 -11.05
N ALA A 661 -0.45 24.70 -11.04
CA ALA A 661 -0.29 26.03 -11.63
C ALA A 661 -0.64 26.04 -13.12
N ASN A 662 -0.19 25.02 -13.88
CA ASN A 662 -0.61 24.82 -15.27
C ASN A 662 -2.12 24.57 -15.41
N HIS A 663 -2.76 23.90 -14.45
CA HIS A 663 -4.20 23.66 -14.47
C HIS A 663 -5.00 24.95 -14.26
N TYR A 664 -4.58 25.79 -13.32
CA TYR A 664 -5.23 27.07 -13.00
C TYR A 664 -4.83 28.23 -13.93
N GLY A 665 -3.88 28.00 -14.85
CA GLY A 665 -3.38 29.05 -15.75
C GLY A 665 -2.45 30.04 -15.08
N ILE A 666 -1.85 29.67 -13.93
CA ILE A 666 -0.91 30.50 -13.18
C ILE A 666 0.50 30.20 -13.69
N GLY A 667 1.12 31.19 -14.34
CA GLY A 667 2.52 31.10 -14.78
C GLY A 667 3.51 31.20 -13.61
N SER A 668 4.76 30.76 -13.82
CA SER A 668 5.93 30.89 -12.91
C SER A 668 6.19 29.81 -11.86
N VAL A 669 5.38 28.76 -11.76
CA VAL A 669 5.64 27.63 -10.85
C VAL A 669 6.26 26.46 -11.61
N GLU A 670 7.47 26.08 -11.23
CA GLU A 670 8.19 24.92 -11.80
C GLU A 670 8.51 23.87 -10.72
N GLY A 671 8.47 22.60 -11.12
CA GLY A 671 8.72 21.45 -10.26
C GLY A 671 7.52 20.99 -9.42
N LEU A 672 7.75 19.96 -8.60
CA LEU A 672 6.70 19.23 -7.89
C LEU A 672 6.39 19.74 -6.49
N GLN A 673 7.29 20.56 -5.93
CA GLN A 673 7.15 21.11 -4.58
C GLN A 673 5.97 22.08 -4.50
N MET A 674 5.02 21.76 -3.61
CA MET A 674 3.90 22.61 -3.26
C MET A 674 4.43 23.87 -2.58
N ARG A 675 4.05 25.05 -3.08
CA ARG A 675 4.46 26.33 -2.51
C ARG A 675 3.31 27.31 -2.51
N LYS A 676 3.32 28.23 -1.55
CA LYS A 676 2.36 29.34 -1.50
C LYS A 676 2.54 30.21 -2.75
N VAL A 677 1.44 30.47 -3.46
CA VAL A 677 1.36 31.30 -4.67
C VAL A 677 0.15 32.20 -4.55
N SER A 678 0.33 33.48 -4.88
CA SER A 678 -0.68 34.54 -4.84
C SER A 678 -0.85 35.21 -6.20
#